data_AF-A0A146FIU1-F1
#
_entry.id   AF-A0A146FIU1-F1
#
_cell.length_a   1.000
_cell.length_b   1.000
_cell.length_c   1.000
_cell.angle_alpha   90.00
_cell.angle_beta   90.00
_cell.angle_gamma   90.00
#
_symmetry.space_group_name_H-M   'P 1'
#
loop_
_entity.id
_entity.type
_entity.pdbx_description
1 polymer ?
#
loop_
_entity_poly.entity_id
_entity_poly.type
_entity_poly.pdbx_seq_one_letter_code
_entity_poly.pdbx_strand_id
1 'polypeptide(L)'
;MADYNYGGSEEENAELKKLETELLDDPDNFETWEKLVRAGEALEGGINRNSNPQAITTVRNVYDRFLAKFPLLFGYWKKYADLEFSITGTEAADMVYERGVASISPSVDLWTNYCSFKAETSHDADVIRELFERGAASVGLDFLAHPFWDKYIEFEERLEAFDKIFAILGRVIHIPMHQYARYFERYRQLAQTRPVVELASPETLTQFRAELDAAAGHVAPGAKAEAEVERDLRLRVDSYHLEIFSKTQTETTKRWTYESEIKRPYFHVTELDEGQLNNWKKYLDFEESEGSYVRTQFLYERCLVTCAHYDEFWQRYARWMAGQPGKEEEVRNIYQRASCLYVPIANPATRLQYAYFEEMSGRVDVAKEIHDAILINLPNHVETIVSLANMSRRHGGLEAAIEVYKSQLDSPQSDLATKAALVAEWARLLWKIKGSPEDARQVFQKNQQYYMDSRPFWTSYLNFELDQPTSASTENVQYERIKQVIEDIRSKSTLPADVVRELVQIYMVYLLERGTKDAAKEYMTLDREVHGPASVSKMKAAEVVQLPPAQPVPSATPVAEVVVPTPPQANPYAYYQQTPVNGGIKLLNSVGAETPNPNLTPRKEDAFSDGVLSERRGGICNVQSRFSTALPDMMGYGWVDLMSLDTVPVYSNA
;
A
#
# COMPACT_ATOMS: atom_id res chain seq x y z
N MET A 1 13.25 -4.99 -32.73
CA MET A 1 13.94 -3.88 -32.06
C MET A 1 15.14 -3.52 -32.92
N ALA A 2 15.18 -2.34 -33.54
CA ALA A 2 16.41 -1.84 -34.15
C ALA A 2 17.50 -1.73 -33.07
N ASP A 3 18.78 -1.81 -33.45
CA ASP A 3 19.91 -1.71 -32.52
C ASP A 3 19.90 -0.40 -31.74
N TYR A 4 19.18 -0.38 -30.63
CA TYR A 4 19.19 0.71 -29.67
C TYR A 4 20.56 0.67 -28.98
N ASN A 5 21.32 1.74 -29.17
CA ASN A 5 22.59 1.97 -28.50
C ASN A 5 22.31 2.69 -27.19
N TYR A 6 22.68 2.09 -26.06
CA TYR A 6 22.45 2.65 -24.72
C TYR A 6 23.54 3.64 -24.30
N GLY A 7 24.53 3.89 -25.16
CA GLY A 7 25.60 4.85 -24.93
C GLY A 7 26.87 4.24 -24.34
N GLY A 8 26.89 2.94 -24.04
CA GLY A 8 28.06 2.20 -23.57
C GLY A 8 28.76 1.38 -24.66
N SER A 9 29.73 0.57 -24.23
CA SER A 9 30.40 -0.46 -25.04
C SER A 9 29.43 -1.52 -25.55
N GLU A 10 29.85 -2.32 -26.53
CA GLU A 10 29.01 -3.41 -27.07
C GLU A 10 28.61 -4.43 -25.99
N GLU A 11 29.51 -4.72 -25.04
CA GLU A 11 29.26 -5.65 -23.93
C GLU A 11 28.22 -5.10 -22.95
N GLU A 12 28.37 -3.85 -22.51
CA GLU A 12 27.40 -3.17 -21.63
C GLU A 12 26.02 -3.05 -22.29
N ASN A 13 25.99 -2.69 -23.58
CA ASN A 13 24.75 -2.62 -24.35
C ASN A 13 24.06 -4.00 -24.46
N ALA A 14 24.83 -5.08 -24.63
CA ALA A 14 24.29 -6.43 -24.69
C ALA A 14 23.71 -6.88 -23.35
N GLU A 15 24.35 -6.54 -22.24
CA GLU A 15 23.84 -6.80 -20.89
C GLU A 15 22.52 -6.07 -20.63
N LEU A 16 22.44 -4.78 -20.95
CA LEU A 16 21.19 -4.01 -20.82
C LEU A 16 20.05 -4.60 -21.67
N LYS A 17 20.32 -4.97 -22.94
CA LYS A 17 19.30 -5.62 -23.79
C LYS A 17 18.80 -6.94 -23.19
N LYS A 18 19.70 -7.73 -22.59
CA LYS A 18 19.33 -8.97 -21.93
C LYS A 18 18.41 -8.72 -20.74
N LEU A 19 18.78 -7.79 -19.85
CA LEU A 19 17.97 -7.43 -18.69
C LEU A 19 16.61 -6.84 -19.07
N GLU A 20 16.54 -6.01 -20.11
CA GLU A 20 15.28 -5.50 -20.66
C GLU A 20 14.38 -6.63 -21.19
N THR A 21 14.96 -7.65 -21.81
CA THR A 21 14.20 -8.83 -22.28
C THR A 21 13.67 -9.63 -21.09
N GLU A 22 14.48 -9.85 -20.07
CA GLU A 22 14.05 -10.53 -18.83
C GLU A 22 12.91 -9.78 -18.13
N LEU A 23 12.92 -8.44 -18.14
CA LEU A 23 11.83 -7.61 -17.59
C LEU A 23 10.57 -7.58 -18.44
N LEU A 24 10.68 -7.80 -19.76
CA LEU A 24 9.50 -7.96 -20.61
C LEU A 24 8.78 -9.28 -20.31
N ASP A 25 9.54 -10.32 -19.95
CA ASP A 25 9.00 -11.63 -19.57
C ASP A 25 8.45 -11.63 -18.13
N ASP A 26 9.14 -10.99 -17.18
CA ASP A 26 8.74 -10.87 -15.77
C ASP A 26 8.95 -9.42 -15.25
N PRO A 27 7.95 -8.53 -15.42
CA PRO A 27 8.07 -7.12 -15.05
C PRO A 27 8.05 -6.89 -13.53
N ASP A 28 7.70 -7.90 -12.74
CA ASP A 28 7.65 -7.84 -11.27
C ASP A 28 8.97 -8.29 -10.62
N ASN A 29 9.94 -8.78 -11.40
CA ASN A 29 11.22 -9.29 -10.89
C ASN A 29 12.13 -8.17 -10.35
N PHE A 30 12.12 -7.99 -9.04
CA PHE A 30 12.92 -6.97 -8.37
C PHE A 30 14.44 -7.12 -8.58
N GLU A 31 14.97 -8.35 -8.61
CA GLU A 31 16.41 -8.57 -8.78
C GLU A 31 16.88 -8.16 -10.17
N THR A 32 16.08 -8.43 -11.20
CA THR A 32 16.38 -8.01 -12.58
C THR A 32 16.36 -6.50 -12.69
N TRP A 33 15.39 -5.83 -12.07
CA TRP A 33 15.34 -4.38 -11.98
C TRP A 33 16.57 -3.78 -11.27
N GLU A 34 16.98 -4.36 -10.14
CA GLU A 34 18.17 -3.91 -9.42
C GLU A 34 19.46 -4.09 -10.26
N LYS A 35 19.58 -5.23 -10.97
CA LYS A 35 20.69 -5.44 -11.91
C LYS A 35 20.68 -4.41 -13.04
N LEU A 36 19.50 -4.06 -13.57
CA LEU A 36 19.36 -3.05 -14.62
C LEU A 36 19.81 -1.66 -14.14
N VAL A 37 19.42 -1.24 -12.94
CA VAL A 37 19.88 0.02 -12.33
C VAL A 37 21.39 0.03 -12.20
N ARG A 38 21.98 -1.03 -11.63
CA ARG A 38 23.45 -1.14 -11.46
C ARG A 38 24.18 -1.12 -12.79
N ALA A 39 23.68 -1.81 -13.81
CA ALA A 39 24.25 -1.82 -15.16
C ALA A 39 24.18 -0.43 -15.80
N GLY A 40 23.06 0.29 -15.63
CA GLY A 40 22.90 1.67 -16.09
C GLY A 40 23.86 2.65 -15.41
N GLU A 41 24.07 2.52 -14.09
CA GLU A 41 25.04 3.32 -13.34
C GLU A 41 26.49 3.05 -13.76
N ALA A 42 26.80 1.80 -14.10
CA ALA A 42 28.14 1.36 -14.45
C ALA A 42 28.58 1.70 -15.89
N LEU A 43 27.65 2.18 -16.74
CA LEU A 43 27.96 2.60 -18.10
C LEU A 43 29.16 3.56 -18.16
N GLU A 44 30.07 3.31 -19.09
CA GLU A 44 31.32 4.06 -19.26
C GLU A 44 32.25 4.00 -18.04
N GLY A 45 32.11 2.97 -17.20
CA GLY A 45 32.85 2.83 -15.94
C GLY A 45 32.32 3.70 -14.79
N GLY A 46 31.14 4.30 -14.95
CA GLY A 46 30.50 5.18 -13.98
C GLY A 46 30.05 6.49 -14.59
N ILE A 47 28.72 6.70 -14.63
CA ILE A 47 28.14 7.92 -15.19
C ILE A 47 28.58 9.16 -14.43
N ASN A 48 29.01 10.18 -15.16
CA ASN A 48 29.36 11.50 -14.62
C ASN A 48 28.97 12.62 -15.62
N ARG A 49 29.23 13.88 -15.25
CA ARG A 49 28.88 15.05 -16.07
C ARG A 49 29.46 15.05 -17.49
N ASN A 50 30.54 14.32 -17.74
CA ASN A 50 31.22 14.26 -19.04
C ASN A 50 30.86 12.99 -19.83
N SER A 51 29.99 12.13 -19.29
CA SER A 51 29.54 10.91 -19.96
C SER A 51 28.76 11.22 -21.23
N ASN A 52 28.68 10.23 -22.12
CA ASN A 52 27.87 10.34 -23.33
C ASN A 52 26.41 10.71 -22.99
N PRO A 53 25.82 11.74 -23.63
CA PRO A 53 24.43 12.12 -23.41
C PRO A 53 23.42 10.97 -23.53
N GLN A 54 23.72 9.99 -24.40
CA GLN A 54 22.89 8.79 -24.53
C GLN A 54 22.97 7.90 -23.29
N ALA A 55 24.16 7.73 -22.69
CA ALA A 55 24.35 6.95 -21.47
C ALA A 55 23.64 7.61 -20.26
N ILE A 56 23.74 8.95 -20.16
CA ILE A 56 23.00 9.74 -19.16
C ILE A 56 21.47 9.57 -19.35
N THR A 57 20.99 9.63 -20.59
CA THR A 57 19.57 9.44 -20.90
C THR A 57 19.10 8.03 -20.56
N THR A 58 19.94 7.01 -20.83
CA THR A 58 19.65 5.63 -20.45
C THR A 58 19.50 5.48 -18.94
N VAL A 59 20.46 5.94 -18.13
CA VAL A 59 20.40 5.76 -16.67
C VAL A 59 19.21 6.49 -16.05
N ARG A 60 18.88 7.69 -16.54
CA ARG A 60 17.66 8.42 -16.16
C ARG A 60 16.39 7.62 -16.46
N ASN A 61 16.29 7.06 -17.67
CA ASN A 61 15.15 6.25 -18.08
C ASN A 61 15.01 4.99 -17.21
N VAL A 62 16.13 4.33 -16.90
CA VAL A 62 16.15 3.17 -16.01
C VAL A 62 15.65 3.55 -14.62
N TYR A 63 16.16 4.63 -14.02
CA TYR A 63 15.70 5.13 -12.73
C TYR A 63 14.22 5.52 -12.72
N ASP A 64 13.76 6.26 -13.74
CA ASP A 64 12.37 6.70 -13.85
C ASP A 64 11.40 5.52 -13.96
N ARG A 65 11.73 4.49 -14.75
CA ARG A 65 10.92 3.27 -14.86
C ARG A 65 10.96 2.44 -13.59
N PHE A 66 12.15 2.28 -13.00
CA PHE A 66 12.33 1.53 -11.77
C PHE A 66 11.55 2.15 -10.60
N LEU A 67 11.64 3.46 -10.41
CA LEU A 67 10.96 4.17 -9.34
C LEU A 67 9.47 4.40 -9.64
N ALA A 68 9.03 4.35 -10.90
CA ALA A 68 7.60 4.22 -11.21
C ALA A 68 7.04 2.85 -10.80
N LYS A 69 7.86 1.79 -10.86
CA LYS A 69 7.47 0.44 -10.46
C LYS A 69 7.58 0.19 -8.95
N PHE A 70 8.65 0.69 -8.32
CA PHE A 70 8.93 0.55 -6.89
C PHE A 70 9.12 1.92 -6.22
N PRO A 71 8.06 2.75 -6.16
CA PRO A 71 8.15 4.13 -5.68
C PRO A 71 8.53 4.26 -4.20
N LEU A 72 8.38 3.20 -3.40
CA LEU A 72 8.63 3.21 -1.95
C LEU A 72 10.09 2.96 -1.55
N LEU A 73 11.00 2.87 -2.52
CA LEU A 73 12.43 2.64 -2.28
C LEU A 73 13.19 3.96 -2.10
N PHE A 74 13.04 4.58 -0.93
CA PHE A 74 13.65 5.88 -0.63
C PHE A 74 15.18 5.92 -0.87
N GLY A 75 15.88 4.81 -0.64
CA GLY A 75 17.33 4.73 -0.86
C GLY A 75 17.71 4.93 -2.34
N TYR A 76 16.86 4.51 -3.28
CA TYR A 76 17.09 4.72 -4.71
C TYR A 76 16.69 6.12 -5.16
N TRP A 77 15.68 6.75 -4.55
CA TRP A 77 15.41 8.19 -4.73
C TRP A 77 16.61 9.03 -4.33
N LYS A 78 17.22 8.74 -3.17
CA LYS A 78 18.45 9.41 -2.71
C LYS A 78 19.60 9.20 -3.71
N LYS A 79 19.88 7.96 -4.11
CA LYS A 79 20.93 7.65 -5.09
C LYS A 79 20.71 8.41 -6.41
N TYR A 80 19.48 8.47 -6.89
CA TYR A 80 19.15 9.18 -8.12
C TYR A 80 19.36 10.69 -7.98
N ALA A 81 18.96 11.27 -6.85
CA ALA A 81 19.20 12.69 -6.57
C ALA A 81 20.71 13.00 -6.47
N ASP A 82 21.49 12.15 -5.81
CA ASP A 82 22.95 12.28 -5.71
C ASP A 82 23.61 12.18 -7.09
N LEU A 83 23.14 11.27 -7.95
CA LEU A 83 23.59 11.13 -9.35
C LEU A 83 23.27 12.39 -10.16
N GLU A 84 22.03 12.88 -10.11
CA GLU A 84 21.63 14.10 -10.82
C GLU A 84 22.39 15.34 -10.35
N PHE A 85 22.66 15.43 -9.04
CA PHE A 85 23.49 16.49 -8.49
C PHE A 85 24.91 16.46 -9.08
N SER A 86 25.48 15.27 -9.27
CA SER A 86 26.83 15.11 -9.83
C SER A 86 26.93 15.42 -11.33
N ILE A 87 25.83 15.22 -12.08
CA ILE A 87 25.76 15.40 -13.54
C ILE A 87 25.31 16.82 -13.90
N THR A 88 24.15 17.24 -13.37
CA THR A 88 23.41 18.43 -13.81
C THR A 88 23.42 19.53 -12.75
N GLY A 89 23.58 19.17 -11.49
CA GLY A 89 23.63 20.11 -10.36
C GLY A 89 22.33 20.21 -9.58
N THR A 90 22.19 21.30 -8.83
CA THR A 90 21.20 21.43 -7.75
C THR A 90 19.76 21.29 -8.20
N GLU A 91 19.35 21.98 -9.27
CA GLU A 91 17.94 22.01 -9.72
C GLU A 91 17.44 20.63 -10.12
N ALA A 92 18.27 19.84 -10.82
CA ALA A 92 17.89 18.49 -11.22
C ALA A 92 17.73 17.54 -10.02
N ALA A 93 18.61 17.64 -9.04
CA ALA A 93 18.50 16.86 -7.81
C ALA A 93 17.27 17.26 -6.98
N ASP A 94 16.95 18.55 -6.92
CA ASP A 94 15.75 19.10 -6.29
C ASP A 94 14.48 18.46 -6.87
N MET A 95 14.39 18.38 -8.21
CA MET A 95 13.27 17.72 -8.90
C MET A 95 13.14 16.23 -8.54
N VAL A 96 14.26 15.52 -8.37
CA VAL A 96 14.24 14.11 -7.96
C VAL A 96 13.78 13.98 -6.51
N TYR A 97 14.24 14.85 -5.61
CA TYR A 97 13.79 14.87 -4.22
C TYR A 97 12.29 15.16 -4.10
N GLU A 98 11.78 16.17 -4.81
CA GLU A 98 10.34 16.50 -4.83
C GLU A 98 9.49 15.31 -5.28
N ARG A 99 9.90 14.62 -6.36
CA ARG A 99 9.23 13.38 -6.81
C ARG A 99 9.30 12.28 -5.76
N GLY A 100 10.42 12.15 -5.08
CA GLY A 100 10.63 11.16 -4.02
C GLY A 100 9.72 11.39 -2.81
N VAL A 101 9.68 12.60 -2.27
CA VAL A 101 8.83 12.91 -1.11
C VAL A 101 7.34 12.89 -1.45
N ALA A 102 6.96 13.18 -2.69
CA ALA A 102 5.60 12.96 -3.18
C ALA A 102 5.23 11.47 -3.25
N SER A 103 6.21 10.61 -3.60
CA SER A 103 6.02 9.15 -3.67
C SER A 103 5.99 8.47 -2.30
N ILE A 104 6.74 9.00 -1.33
CA ILE A 104 6.90 8.43 0.03
C ILE A 104 6.81 9.54 1.09
N SER A 105 5.63 10.16 1.19
CA SER A 105 5.38 11.26 2.13
C SER A 105 5.85 10.99 3.57
N PRO A 106 5.60 9.82 4.20
CA PRO A 106 5.99 9.58 5.59
C PRO A 106 7.46 9.11 5.77
N SER A 107 8.33 9.22 4.75
CA SER A 107 9.74 8.80 4.88
C SER A 107 10.59 9.85 5.60
N VAL A 108 10.87 9.62 6.88
CA VAL A 108 11.78 10.47 7.69
C VAL A 108 13.14 10.62 7.02
N ASP A 109 13.72 9.51 6.54
CA ASP A 109 15.03 9.52 5.91
C ASP A 109 15.04 10.40 4.65
N LEU A 110 14.04 10.29 3.78
CA LEU A 110 14.01 11.04 2.53
C LEU A 110 13.85 12.55 2.77
N TRP A 111 12.96 12.94 3.67
CA TRP A 111 12.79 14.34 4.06
C TRP A 111 14.04 14.91 4.74
N THR A 112 14.68 14.12 5.62
CA THR A 112 15.94 14.52 6.28
C THR A 112 17.04 14.75 5.25
N ASN A 113 17.17 13.85 4.27
CA ASN A 113 18.14 13.99 3.17
C ASN A 113 17.84 15.22 2.30
N TYR A 114 16.57 15.43 1.94
CA TYR A 114 16.16 16.55 1.09
C TYR A 114 16.42 17.90 1.78
N CYS A 115 15.97 18.06 3.02
CA CYS A 115 16.17 19.31 3.76
C CYS A 115 17.65 19.58 4.03
N SER A 116 18.45 18.54 4.32
CA SER A 116 19.90 18.69 4.47
C SER A 116 20.56 19.13 3.16
N PHE A 117 20.21 18.48 2.05
CA PHE A 117 20.67 18.85 0.72
C PHE A 117 20.32 20.30 0.38
N LYS A 118 19.08 20.73 0.61
CA LYS A 118 18.65 22.11 0.36
C LYS A 118 19.40 23.10 1.24
N ALA A 119 19.62 22.77 2.51
CA ALA A 119 20.39 23.61 3.44
C ALA A 119 21.88 23.72 3.09
N GLU A 120 22.44 22.74 2.38
CA GLU A 120 23.84 22.73 1.92
C GLU A 120 24.02 23.42 0.57
N THR A 121 22.97 23.50 -0.25
CA THR A 121 23.05 23.97 -1.65
C THR A 121 22.33 25.29 -1.91
N SER A 122 21.39 25.68 -1.04
CA SER A 122 20.69 26.97 -1.08
C SER A 122 21.22 27.92 0.00
N HIS A 123 21.18 29.22 -0.30
CA HIS A 123 21.51 30.29 0.64
C HIS A 123 20.28 31.06 1.12
N ASP A 124 19.10 30.73 0.59
CA ASP A 124 17.83 31.34 0.96
C ASP A 124 17.24 30.62 2.18
N ALA A 125 17.35 31.27 3.34
CA ALA A 125 16.89 30.71 4.60
C ALA A 125 15.37 30.52 4.65
N ASP A 126 14.59 31.35 3.96
CA ASP A 126 13.12 31.27 4.02
C ASP A 126 12.61 30.09 3.19
N VAL A 127 13.21 29.85 2.02
CA VAL A 127 12.94 28.65 1.21
C VAL A 127 13.31 27.37 1.97
N ILE A 128 14.45 27.36 2.67
CA ILE A 128 14.87 26.20 3.45
C ILE A 128 13.90 25.95 4.62
N ARG A 129 13.46 27.02 5.33
CA ARG A 129 12.46 26.91 6.40
C ARG A 129 11.14 26.39 5.92
N GLU A 130 10.64 26.89 4.79
CA GLU A 130 9.39 26.42 4.19
C GLU A 130 9.48 24.92 3.89
N LEU A 131 10.63 24.46 3.37
CA LEU A 131 10.86 23.05 3.11
C LEU A 131 10.88 22.21 4.41
N PHE A 132 11.52 22.70 5.47
CA PHE A 132 11.47 22.04 6.77
C PHE A 132 10.05 22.02 7.36
N GLU A 133 9.24 23.07 7.21
CA GLU A 133 7.86 23.05 7.70
C GLU A 133 7.00 22.05 6.90
N ARG A 134 7.18 21.95 5.58
CA ARG A 134 6.57 20.89 4.75
C ARG A 134 6.99 19.48 5.22
N GLY A 135 8.27 19.30 5.52
CA GLY A 135 8.78 18.06 6.09
C GLY A 135 8.17 17.76 7.46
N ALA A 136 8.07 18.76 8.34
CA ALA A 136 7.49 18.60 9.67
C ALA A 136 6.01 18.20 9.61
N ALA A 137 5.24 18.74 8.66
CA ALA A 137 3.86 18.33 8.42
C ALA A 137 3.76 16.87 7.93
N SER A 138 4.75 16.39 7.17
CA SER A 138 4.75 15.05 6.57
C SER A 138 5.32 13.96 7.47
N VAL A 139 6.35 14.24 8.27
CA VAL A 139 7.08 13.24 9.08
C VAL A 139 7.25 13.61 10.55
N GLY A 140 6.82 14.81 10.96
CA GLY A 140 7.10 15.32 12.31
C GLY A 140 6.47 14.51 13.45
N LEU A 141 5.40 13.76 13.17
CA LEU A 141 4.72 12.87 14.12
C LEU A 141 5.30 11.45 14.16
N ASP A 142 6.30 11.14 13.33
CA ASP A 142 6.92 9.82 13.32
C ASP A 142 7.60 9.52 14.66
N PHE A 143 7.45 8.29 15.14
CA PHE A 143 8.07 7.85 16.39
C PHE A 143 9.60 7.96 16.36
N LEU A 144 10.20 7.85 15.18
CA LEU A 144 11.62 7.96 14.89
C LEU A 144 11.96 9.26 14.14
N ALA A 145 11.14 10.32 14.21
CA ALA A 145 11.39 11.62 13.56
C ALA A 145 12.62 12.40 14.07
N HIS A 146 13.32 11.91 15.09
CA HIS A 146 14.43 12.62 15.73
C HIS A 146 15.56 13.08 14.77
N PRO A 147 15.98 12.33 13.73
CA PRO A 147 17.01 12.82 12.81
C PRO A 147 16.55 14.04 12.00
N PHE A 148 15.26 14.08 11.65
CA PHE A 148 14.66 15.21 10.94
C PHE A 148 14.65 16.47 11.82
N TRP A 149 14.15 16.35 13.06
CA TRP A 149 14.12 17.46 14.01
C TRP A 149 15.51 17.96 14.40
N ASP A 150 16.48 17.06 14.52
CA ASP A 150 17.88 17.44 14.75
C ASP A 150 18.41 18.30 13.61
N LYS A 151 18.16 17.92 12.35
CA LYS A 151 18.58 18.72 11.20
C LYS A 151 17.91 20.07 11.12
N TYR A 152 16.62 20.15 11.49
CA TYR A 152 15.94 21.44 11.50
C TYR A 152 16.52 22.37 12.58
N ILE A 153 16.79 21.83 13.78
CA ILE A 153 17.40 22.61 14.85
C ILE A 153 18.85 23.01 14.50
N GLU A 154 19.66 22.09 13.95
CA GLU A 154 21.03 22.38 13.49
C GLU A 154 21.05 23.50 12.44
N PHE A 155 20.06 23.56 11.56
CA PHE A 155 19.94 24.63 10.58
C PHE A 155 19.70 25.99 11.25
N GLU A 156 18.75 26.09 12.19
CA GLU A 156 18.50 27.35 12.90
C GLU A 156 19.63 27.73 13.87
N GLU A 157 20.39 26.76 14.40
CA GLU A 157 21.62 27.01 15.16
C GLU A 157 22.69 27.69 14.32
N ARG A 158 22.89 27.26 13.07
CA ARG A 158 23.85 27.90 12.15
C ARG A 158 23.47 29.34 11.83
N LEU A 159 22.18 29.66 11.87
CA LEU A 159 21.65 31.01 11.67
C LEU A 159 21.56 31.82 12.97
N GLU A 160 21.95 31.24 14.11
CA GLU A 160 21.83 31.83 15.45
C GLU A 160 20.39 32.28 15.79
N ALA A 161 19.38 31.65 15.18
CA ALA A 161 17.96 31.96 15.33
C ALA A 161 17.37 31.28 16.57
N PHE A 162 17.84 31.67 17.75
CA PHE A 162 17.50 30.99 19.01
C PHE A 162 16.00 31.04 19.37
N ASP A 163 15.28 32.06 18.92
CA ASP A 163 13.82 32.18 19.04
C ASP A 163 13.11 31.06 18.27
N LYS A 164 13.56 30.77 17.05
CA LYS A 164 13.04 29.67 16.21
C LYS A 164 13.34 28.31 16.81
N ILE A 165 14.56 28.10 17.32
CA ILE A 165 14.94 26.88 18.03
C ILE A 165 14.00 26.63 19.21
N PHE A 166 13.72 27.67 20.00
CA PHE A 166 12.82 27.56 21.15
C PHE A 166 11.39 27.22 20.72
N ALA A 167 10.88 27.84 19.64
CA ALA A 167 9.58 27.52 19.09
C ALA A 167 9.48 26.07 18.57
N ILE A 168 10.52 25.57 17.88
CA ILE A 168 10.59 24.18 17.42
C ILE A 168 10.57 23.21 18.61
N LEU A 169 11.42 23.44 19.62
CA LEU A 169 11.45 22.62 20.83
C LEU A 169 10.10 22.66 21.56
N GLY A 170 9.47 23.83 21.65
CA GLY A 170 8.14 24.01 22.20
C GLY A 170 7.07 23.18 21.50
N ARG A 171 7.21 22.89 20.20
CA ARG A 171 6.34 21.94 19.47
C ARG A 171 6.72 20.49 19.78
N VAL A 172 8.01 20.16 19.69
CA VAL A 172 8.53 18.79 19.79
C VAL A 172 8.25 18.14 21.14
N ILE A 173 8.25 18.89 22.25
CA ILE A 173 7.98 18.35 23.59
C ILE A 173 6.57 17.76 23.75
N HIS A 174 5.63 18.07 22.86
CA HIS A 174 4.28 17.49 22.84
C HIS A 174 4.18 16.21 22.01
N ILE A 175 5.23 15.82 21.28
CA ILE A 175 5.19 14.70 20.34
C ILE A 175 5.73 13.44 21.02
N PRO A 176 4.95 12.35 21.11
CA PRO A 176 5.41 11.09 21.71
C PRO A 176 6.33 10.33 20.75
N MET A 177 7.61 10.71 20.74
CA MET A 177 8.68 10.10 19.93
C MET A 177 9.75 9.43 20.80
N HIS A 178 10.60 8.59 20.20
CA HIS A 178 11.63 7.82 20.93
C HIS A 178 12.57 8.69 21.79
N GLN A 179 13.09 9.79 21.24
CA GLN A 179 14.07 10.67 21.90
C GLN A 179 13.46 11.89 22.61
N TYR A 180 12.17 11.83 22.97
CA TYR A 180 11.42 12.97 23.56
C TYR A 180 12.12 13.62 24.77
N ALA A 181 12.76 12.82 25.62
CA ALA A 181 13.40 13.31 26.84
C ALA A 181 14.60 14.24 26.56
N ARG A 182 15.38 13.94 25.51
CA ARG A 182 16.52 14.78 25.09
C ARG A 182 16.03 16.18 24.66
N TYR A 183 14.93 16.24 23.91
CA TYR A 183 14.34 17.51 23.48
C TYR A 183 13.74 18.29 24.65
N PHE A 184 13.09 17.60 25.60
CA PHE A 184 12.56 18.23 26.79
C PHE A 184 13.64 18.83 27.69
N GLU A 185 14.74 18.10 27.91
CA GLU A 185 15.88 18.62 28.67
C GLU A 185 16.46 19.88 28.02
N ARG A 186 16.64 19.84 26.70
CA ARG A 186 17.12 20.99 25.92
C ARG A 186 16.14 22.17 25.97
N TYR A 187 14.84 21.93 25.85
CA TYR A 187 13.80 22.95 26.03
C TYR A 187 13.89 23.60 27.40
N ARG A 188 13.97 22.78 28.46
CA ARG A 188 14.00 23.25 29.85
C ARG A 188 15.25 24.08 30.15
N GLN A 189 16.40 23.72 29.58
CA GLN A 189 17.63 24.51 29.70
C GLN A 189 17.48 25.91 29.06
N LEU A 190 16.93 25.98 27.85
CA LEU A 190 16.68 27.26 27.17
C LEU A 190 15.60 28.09 27.86
N ALA A 191 14.55 27.47 28.39
CA ALA A 191 13.46 28.14 29.09
C ALA A 191 13.94 28.95 30.32
N GLN A 192 15.04 28.58 30.95
CA GLN A 192 15.59 29.28 32.12
C GLN A 192 16.00 30.73 31.81
N THR A 193 16.49 30.99 30.59
CA THR A 193 16.98 32.32 30.18
C THR A 193 15.95 33.13 29.41
N ARG A 194 14.80 32.54 29.10
CA ARG A 194 13.75 33.15 28.28
C ARG A 194 12.78 34.01 29.11
N PRO A 195 12.20 35.08 28.53
CA PRO A 195 11.11 35.83 29.15
C PRO A 195 9.90 34.93 29.44
N VAL A 196 9.24 35.13 30.58
CA VAL A 196 8.08 34.30 30.99
C VAL A 196 6.95 34.32 29.97
N VAL A 197 6.77 35.44 29.26
CA VAL A 197 5.76 35.61 28.21
C VAL A 197 5.96 34.70 27.01
N GLU A 198 7.18 34.19 26.78
CA GLU A 198 7.49 33.25 25.70
C GLU A 198 7.27 31.79 26.13
N LEU A 199 7.17 31.52 27.43
CA LEU A 199 7.14 30.15 27.95
C LEU A 199 5.76 29.50 27.86
N ALA A 200 4.67 30.28 27.84
CA ALA A 200 3.32 29.75 27.74
C ALA A 200 2.37 30.78 27.10
N SER A 201 1.17 30.33 26.70
CA SER A 201 0.18 31.23 26.08
C SER A 201 -0.29 32.33 27.06
N PRO A 202 -0.73 33.49 26.57
CA PRO A 202 -1.22 34.58 27.42
C PRO A 202 -2.36 34.16 28.36
N GLU A 203 -3.24 33.28 27.89
CA GLU A 203 -4.36 32.72 28.66
C GLU A 203 -3.84 31.86 29.81
N THR A 204 -2.89 30.98 29.52
CA THR A 204 -2.26 30.08 30.49
C THR A 204 -1.52 30.89 31.57
N LEU A 205 -0.76 31.91 31.16
CA LEU A 205 -0.05 32.78 32.09
C LEU A 205 -1.00 33.61 32.96
N THR A 206 -2.11 34.08 32.40
CA THR A 206 -3.15 34.81 33.14
C THR A 206 -3.82 33.91 34.16
N GLN A 207 -4.13 32.66 33.78
CA GLN A 207 -4.66 31.65 34.69
C GLN A 207 -3.68 31.38 35.84
N PHE A 208 -2.40 31.15 35.55
CA PHE A 208 -1.39 30.88 36.59
C PHE A 208 -1.19 32.07 37.52
N ARG A 209 -1.22 33.30 37.01
CA ARG A 209 -1.20 34.51 37.85
C ARG A 209 -2.40 34.54 38.79
N ALA A 210 -3.61 34.29 38.28
CA ALA A 210 -4.81 34.26 39.10
C ALA A 210 -4.79 33.13 40.16
N GLU A 211 -4.25 31.95 39.83
CA GLU A 211 -4.04 30.84 40.78
C GLU A 211 -3.08 31.25 41.91
N LEU A 212 -1.96 31.92 41.57
CA LEU A 212 -0.98 32.40 42.53
C LEU A 212 -1.54 33.50 43.44
N ASP A 213 -2.31 34.43 42.87
CA ASP A 213 -2.97 35.51 43.63
C ASP A 213 -4.02 34.95 44.58
N ALA A 214 -4.81 33.97 44.14
CA ALA A 214 -5.78 33.27 44.99
C ALA A 214 -5.10 32.48 46.12
N ALA A 215 -3.98 31.83 45.83
CA ALA A 215 -3.21 31.07 46.82
C ALA A 215 -2.49 31.97 47.84
N ALA A 216 -2.15 33.21 47.48
CA ALA A 216 -1.50 34.16 48.37
C ALA A 216 -2.42 34.69 49.49
N GLY A 217 -3.75 34.52 49.38
CA GLY A 217 -4.72 35.06 50.35
C GLY A 217 -4.82 36.59 50.29
N HIS A 218 -5.49 37.23 51.28
CA HIS A 218 -5.68 38.70 51.34
C HIS A 218 -4.37 39.45 51.69
N VAL A 219 -3.32 39.22 50.92
CA VAL A 219 -2.09 40.02 50.95
C VAL A 219 -2.40 41.35 50.25
N ALA A 220 -2.01 42.47 50.87
CA ALA A 220 -2.31 43.79 50.33
C ALA A 220 -1.73 43.96 48.90
N PRO A 221 -2.47 44.58 47.95
CA PRO A 221 -1.96 44.85 46.61
C PRO A 221 -0.62 45.59 46.67
N GLY A 222 0.44 44.98 46.11
CA GLY A 222 1.80 45.54 46.09
C GLY A 222 2.75 45.09 47.22
N ALA A 223 2.36 44.14 48.08
CA ALA A 223 3.23 43.66 49.17
C ALA A 223 4.29 42.62 48.74
N LYS A 224 4.09 41.90 47.62
CA LYS A 224 5.11 41.03 47.02
C LYS A 224 5.94 41.82 46.01
N ALA A 225 7.27 41.66 46.06
CA ALA A 225 8.15 42.24 45.05
C ALA A 225 7.85 41.60 43.68
N GLU A 226 7.91 42.39 42.60
CA GLU A 226 7.67 41.91 41.23
C GLU A 226 8.55 40.69 40.87
N ALA A 227 9.79 40.68 41.37
CA ALA A 227 10.72 39.55 41.22
C ALA A 227 10.26 38.26 41.93
N GLU A 228 9.53 38.36 43.05
CA GLU A 228 8.97 37.21 43.75
C GLU A 228 7.78 36.63 42.97
N VAL A 229 6.93 37.50 42.42
CA VAL A 229 5.82 37.10 41.55
C VAL A 229 6.32 36.42 40.28
N GLU A 230 7.36 36.98 39.63
CA GLU A 230 7.96 36.35 38.45
C GLU A 230 8.57 34.98 38.78
N ARG A 231 9.28 34.85 39.91
CA ARG A 231 9.84 33.58 40.37
C ARG A 231 8.75 32.53 40.59
N ASP A 232 7.70 32.88 41.33
CA ASP A 232 6.58 31.96 41.62
C ASP A 232 5.87 31.55 40.30
N LEU A 233 5.69 32.48 39.37
CA LEU A 233 5.13 32.21 38.05
C LEU A 233 6.03 31.29 37.21
N ARG A 234 7.36 31.49 37.20
CA ARG A 234 8.32 30.60 36.53
C ARG A 234 8.26 29.17 37.08
N LEU A 235 8.14 28.99 38.39
CA LEU A 235 7.99 27.66 39.01
C LEU A 235 6.70 26.96 38.58
N ARG A 236 5.59 27.72 38.50
CA ARG A 236 4.30 27.19 38.02
C ARG A 236 4.37 26.77 36.55
N VAL A 237 5.07 27.55 35.71
CA VAL A 237 5.30 27.24 34.30
C VAL A 237 6.24 26.05 34.11
N ASP A 238 7.30 25.90 34.93
CA ASP A 238 8.14 24.69 34.91
C ASP A 238 7.32 23.44 35.27
N SER A 239 6.44 23.54 36.27
CA SER A 239 5.51 22.46 36.64
C SER A 239 4.56 22.09 35.51
N TYR A 240 4.02 23.08 34.80
CA TYR A 240 3.18 22.87 33.60
C TYR A 240 3.92 22.11 32.49
N HIS A 241 5.19 22.45 32.23
CA HIS A 241 5.99 21.73 31.24
C HIS A 241 6.40 20.33 31.71
N LEU A 242 6.60 20.12 33.02
CA LEU A 242 6.80 18.78 33.59
C LEU A 242 5.55 17.89 33.44
N GLU A 243 4.35 18.46 33.55
CA GLU A 243 3.10 17.76 33.24
C GLU A 243 3.03 17.35 31.76
N ILE A 244 3.41 18.24 30.84
CA ILE A 244 3.54 17.91 29.40
C ILE A 244 4.52 16.77 29.20
N PHE A 245 5.71 16.85 29.80
CA PHE A 245 6.73 15.78 29.72
C PHE A 245 6.19 14.44 30.24
N SER A 246 5.49 14.43 31.37
CA SER A 246 4.90 13.21 31.94
C SER A 246 3.83 12.62 31.02
N LYS A 247 3.00 13.46 30.40
CA LYS A 247 2.03 13.03 29.39
C LYS A 247 2.73 12.44 28.17
N THR A 248 3.70 13.15 27.59
CA THR A 248 4.47 12.68 26.43
C THR A 248 5.19 11.37 26.75
N GLN A 249 5.82 11.24 27.92
CA GLN A 249 6.42 9.99 28.39
C GLN A 249 5.41 8.83 28.38
N THR A 250 4.23 9.05 28.97
CA THR A 250 3.17 8.03 29.03
C THR A 250 2.74 7.60 27.63
N GLU A 251 2.49 8.56 26.74
CA GLU A 251 2.08 8.31 25.36
C GLU A 251 3.18 7.63 24.52
N THR A 252 4.45 7.96 24.76
CA THR A 252 5.61 7.27 24.15
C THR A 252 5.69 5.83 24.64
N THR A 253 5.53 5.58 25.95
CA THR A 253 5.58 4.22 26.51
C THR A 253 4.45 3.34 25.99
N LYS A 254 3.23 3.87 25.84
CA LYS A 254 2.11 3.15 25.21
C LYS A 254 2.45 2.68 23.79
N ARG A 255 3.14 3.51 23.00
CA ARG A 255 3.47 3.20 21.59
C ARG A 255 4.71 2.33 21.46
N TRP A 256 5.64 2.42 22.40
CA TRP A 256 6.85 1.60 22.43
C TRP A 256 6.56 0.09 22.39
N THR A 257 5.43 -0.36 22.95
CA THR A 257 5.02 -1.77 22.90
C THR A 257 4.87 -2.29 21.48
N TYR A 258 4.50 -1.42 20.53
CA TYR A 258 4.33 -1.78 19.12
C TYR A 258 5.59 -1.43 18.31
N GLU A 259 6.17 -0.25 18.56
CA GLU A 259 7.34 0.26 17.84
C GLU A 259 8.56 -0.66 18.00
N SER A 260 8.76 -1.24 19.20
CA SER A 260 9.87 -2.16 19.46
C SER A 260 9.77 -3.50 18.72
N GLU A 261 8.58 -3.88 18.24
CA GLU A 261 8.34 -5.08 17.44
C GLU A 261 8.48 -4.82 15.93
N ILE A 262 8.57 -3.56 15.49
CA ILE A 262 8.76 -3.20 14.08
C ILE A 262 10.23 -3.35 13.71
N LYS A 263 10.57 -4.48 13.08
CA LYS A 263 11.95 -4.77 12.63
C LYS A 263 12.33 -4.07 11.32
N ARG A 264 11.33 -3.77 10.48
CA ARG A 264 11.52 -3.22 9.13
C ARG A 264 10.53 -2.08 8.89
N PRO A 265 10.87 -0.82 9.23
CA PRO A 265 9.96 0.33 9.07
C PRO A 265 9.93 0.89 7.64
N TYR A 266 10.57 0.21 6.68
CA TYR A 266 10.67 0.62 5.27
C TYR A 266 10.12 -0.47 4.35
N PHE A 267 9.82 -0.08 3.11
CA PHE A 267 9.34 -1.02 2.10
C PHE A 267 10.43 -1.98 1.64
N HIS A 268 10.07 -3.25 1.44
CA HIS A 268 10.89 -4.24 0.76
C HIS A 268 9.99 -5.25 0.07
N VAL A 269 10.44 -5.82 -1.05
CA VAL A 269 9.65 -6.75 -1.86
C VAL A 269 9.40 -8.10 -1.16
N THR A 270 10.35 -8.53 -0.32
CA THR A 270 10.20 -9.73 0.51
C THR A 270 9.06 -9.55 1.51
N GLU A 271 8.23 -10.58 1.65
CA GLU A 271 7.12 -10.60 2.58
C GLU A 271 7.57 -10.37 4.05
N LEU A 272 6.70 -9.72 4.81
CA LEU A 272 6.77 -9.63 6.27
C LEU A 272 6.33 -10.96 6.88
N ASP A 273 6.92 -11.28 8.03
CA ASP A 273 6.44 -12.40 8.83
C ASP A 273 5.08 -12.09 9.49
N GLU A 274 4.33 -13.15 9.81
CA GLU A 274 2.99 -13.03 10.40
C GLU A 274 2.99 -12.25 11.72
N GLY A 275 4.09 -12.31 12.49
CA GLY A 275 4.27 -11.55 13.72
C GLY A 275 4.27 -10.04 13.46
N GLN A 276 5.01 -9.59 12.45
CA GLN A 276 5.02 -8.18 12.03
C GLN A 276 3.66 -7.71 11.52
N LEU A 277 2.98 -8.52 10.69
CA LEU A 277 1.64 -8.20 10.20
C LEU A 277 0.63 -8.07 11.36
N ASN A 278 0.69 -8.99 12.33
CA ASN A 278 -0.15 -8.96 13.51
C ASN A 278 0.17 -7.76 14.43
N ASN A 279 1.44 -7.36 14.55
CA ASN A 279 1.81 -6.16 15.30
C ASN A 279 1.22 -4.89 14.65
N TRP A 280 1.32 -4.73 13.33
CA TRP A 280 0.70 -3.61 12.61
C TRP A 280 -0.81 -3.54 12.81
N LYS A 281 -1.51 -4.69 12.76
CA LYS A 281 -2.95 -4.76 13.03
C LYS A 281 -3.28 -4.25 14.44
N LYS A 282 -2.58 -4.73 15.46
CA LYS A 282 -2.78 -4.31 16.86
C LYS A 282 -2.43 -2.84 17.08
N TYR A 283 -1.41 -2.33 16.38
CA TYR A 283 -1.04 -0.92 16.51
C TYR A 283 -2.09 0.00 15.88
N LEU A 284 -2.63 -0.37 14.71
CA LEU A 284 -3.76 0.33 14.11
C LEU A 284 -5.01 0.27 15.00
N ASP A 285 -5.33 -0.89 15.59
CA ASP A 285 -6.42 -1.01 16.57
C ASP A 285 -6.23 -0.02 17.73
N PHE A 286 -5.01 0.11 18.23
CA PHE A 286 -4.66 1.03 19.31
C PHE A 286 -4.86 2.50 18.91
N GLU A 287 -4.23 2.99 17.83
CA GLU A 287 -4.38 4.41 17.45
C GLU A 287 -5.82 4.76 17.03
N GLU A 288 -6.58 3.83 16.44
CA GLU A 288 -8.01 4.01 16.20
C GLU A 288 -8.80 4.20 17.50
N SER A 289 -8.46 3.42 18.54
CA SER A 289 -9.12 3.49 19.85
C SER A 289 -8.78 4.76 20.65
N GLU A 290 -7.59 5.34 20.46
CA GLU A 290 -7.21 6.61 21.07
C GLU A 290 -7.95 7.81 20.42
N GLY A 291 -8.49 7.63 19.21
CA GLY A 291 -9.45 8.55 18.58
C GLY A 291 -8.87 9.82 17.95
N SER A 292 -7.54 9.93 17.82
CA SER A 292 -6.90 11.08 17.17
C SER A 292 -6.83 10.89 15.66
N TYR A 293 -7.72 11.55 14.90
CA TYR A 293 -7.76 11.47 13.43
C TYR A 293 -6.37 11.63 12.78
N VAL A 294 -5.64 12.68 13.14
CA VAL A 294 -4.33 13.00 12.55
C VAL A 294 -3.32 11.89 12.84
N ARG A 295 -3.27 11.35 14.08
CA ARG A 295 -2.34 10.28 14.44
C ARG A 295 -2.71 8.95 13.79
N THR A 296 -4.00 8.63 13.74
CA THR A 296 -4.49 7.42 13.08
C THR A 296 -4.18 7.46 11.58
N GLN A 297 -4.48 8.57 10.92
CA GLN A 297 -4.16 8.78 9.50
C GLN A 297 -2.65 8.65 9.26
N PHE A 298 -1.84 9.30 10.09
CA PHE A 298 -0.38 9.22 10.00
C PHE A 298 0.12 7.77 10.13
N LEU A 299 -0.38 7.02 11.11
CA LEU A 299 0.02 5.63 11.31
C LEU A 299 -0.38 4.76 10.11
N TYR A 300 -1.55 5.01 9.51
CA TYR A 300 -1.98 4.34 8.29
C TYR A 300 -1.01 4.59 7.13
N GLU A 301 -0.69 5.85 6.82
CA GLU A 301 0.24 6.19 5.75
C GLU A 301 1.61 5.52 5.96
N ARG A 302 2.09 5.49 7.21
CA ARG A 302 3.35 4.83 7.54
C ARG A 302 3.27 3.30 7.42
N CYS A 303 2.19 2.70 7.89
CA CYS A 303 1.94 1.26 7.76
C CYS A 303 1.95 0.84 6.28
N LEU A 304 1.35 1.65 5.41
CA LEU A 304 1.26 1.39 3.97
C LEU A 304 2.58 1.53 3.22
N VAL A 305 3.60 2.17 3.80
CA VAL A 305 4.97 2.07 3.26
C VAL A 305 5.49 0.65 3.45
N THR A 306 5.45 0.12 4.67
CA THR A 306 5.98 -1.23 4.95
C THR A 306 5.09 -2.34 4.38
N CYS A 307 3.78 -2.13 4.40
CA CYS A 307 2.76 -3.14 4.07
C CYS A 307 2.09 -2.90 2.71
N ALA A 308 2.76 -2.21 1.78
CA ALA A 308 2.18 -1.74 0.52
C ALA A 308 1.54 -2.83 -0.35
N HIS A 309 2.09 -4.05 -0.34
CA HIS A 309 1.58 -5.17 -1.13
C HIS A 309 0.40 -5.91 -0.48
N TYR A 310 0.10 -5.62 0.80
CA TYR A 310 -0.93 -6.30 1.57
C TYR A 310 -2.24 -5.52 1.48
N ASP A 311 -3.14 -6.03 0.66
CA ASP A 311 -4.42 -5.41 0.35
C ASP A 311 -5.31 -5.20 1.58
N GLU A 312 -5.20 -6.05 2.61
CA GLU A 312 -5.95 -5.94 3.86
C GLU A 312 -5.77 -4.58 4.57
N PHE A 313 -4.56 -4.00 4.56
CA PHE A 313 -4.31 -2.72 5.22
C PHE A 313 -4.88 -1.54 4.42
N TRP A 314 -4.81 -1.59 3.09
CA TRP A 314 -5.46 -0.61 2.21
C TRP A 314 -6.97 -0.63 2.39
N GLN A 315 -7.58 -1.81 2.41
CA GLN A 315 -9.02 -1.94 2.62
C GLN A 315 -9.44 -1.49 4.02
N ARG A 316 -8.63 -1.76 5.05
CA ARG A 316 -8.88 -1.26 6.40
C ARG A 316 -8.84 0.27 6.44
N TYR A 317 -7.81 0.87 5.84
CA TYR A 317 -7.68 2.33 5.77
C TYR A 317 -8.84 2.98 5.02
N ALA A 318 -9.22 2.44 3.86
CA ALA A 318 -10.35 2.92 3.09
C ALA A 318 -11.67 2.86 3.89
N ARG A 319 -11.90 1.77 4.65
CA ARG A 319 -13.08 1.65 5.54
C ARG A 319 -13.05 2.64 6.69
N TRP A 320 -11.90 2.81 7.34
CA TRP A 320 -11.73 3.78 8.42
C TRP A 320 -11.97 5.22 7.92
N MET A 321 -11.41 5.57 6.77
CA MET A 321 -11.58 6.88 6.13
C MET A 321 -13.03 7.11 5.69
N ALA A 322 -13.71 6.09 5.15
CA ALA A 322 -15.12 6.17 4.78
C ALA A 322 -16.06 6.38 5.98
N GLY A 323 -15.62 6.01 7.19
CA GLY A 323 -16.33 6.31 8.43
C GLY A 323 -16.23 7.78 8.87
N GLN A 324 -15.37 8.57 8.24
CA GLN A 324 -15.16 9.98 8.58
C GLN A 324 -16.08 10.89 7.74
N PRO A 325 -16.57 12.01 8.31
CA PRO A 325 -17.50 12.89 7.62
C PRO A 325 -16.84 13.60 6.43
N GLY A 326 -17.44 13.49 5.25
CA GLY A 326 -17.03 14.23 4.05
C GLY A 326 -15.73 13.76 3.40
N LYS A 327 -15.26 12.54 3.71
CA LYS A 327 -13.97 11.99 3.25
C LYS A 327 -14.04 11.08 2.02
N GLU A 328 -15.02 11.29 1.15
CA GLU A 328 -15.22 10.43 -0.03
C GLU A 328 -14.04 10.50 -1.02
N GLU A 329 -13.48 11.67 -1.27
CA GLU A 329 -12.34 11.82 -2.18
C GLU A 329 -11.07 11.18 -1.61
N GLU A 330 -10.86 11.25 -0.29
CA GLU A 330 -9.75 10.57 0.36
C GLU A 330 -9.88 9.03 0.26
N VAL A 331 -11.08 8.48 0.44
CA VAL A 331 -11.35 7.05 0.21
C VAL A 331 -11.00 6.65 -1.23
N ARG A 332 -11.40 7.48 -2.20
CA ARG A 332 -11.08 7.27 -3.61
C ARG A 332 -9.58 7.27 -3.86
N ASN A 333 -8.87 8.24 -3.31
CA ASN A 333 -7.41 8.35 -3.41
C ASN A 333 -6.71 7.12 -2.83
N ILE A 334 -7.19 6.59 -1.70
CA ILE A 334 -6.68 5.35 -1.10
C ILE A 334 -6.85 4.18 -2.07
N TYR A 335 -8.05 4.00 -2.63
CA TYR A 335 -8.29 2.91 -3.58
C TYR A 335 -7.50 3.06 -4.88
N GLN A 336 -7.35 4.27 -5.41
CA GLN A 336 -6.56 4.54 -6.61
C GLN A 336 -5.09 4.21 -6.38
N ARG A 337 -4.51 4.67 -5.26
CA ARG A 337 -3.13 4.35 -4.86
C ARG A 337 -2.94 2.84 -4.76
N ALA A 338 -3.82 2.16 -4.03
CA ALA A 338 -3.75 0.71 -3.89
C ALA A 338 -3.85 -0.01 -5.24
N SER A 339 -4.81 0.37 -6.08
CA SER A 339 -5.16 -0.31 -7.33
C SER A 339 -4.23 -0.01 -8.50
N CYS A 340 -3.62 1.17 -8.54
CA CYS A 340 -2.84 1.63 -9.69
C CYS A 340 -1.33 1.55 -9.44
N LEU A 341 -0.88 1.58 -8.17
CA LEU A 341 0.54 1.71 -7.85
C LEU A 341 1.09 0.55 -7.04
N TYR A 342 0.41 0.13 -5.96
CA TYR A 342 1.05 -0.71 -4.94
C TYR A 342 0.60 -2.17 -4.92
N VAL A 343 -0.70 -2.45 -4.99
CA VAL A 343 -1.20 -3.83 -4.87
C VAL A 343 -0.99 -4.55 -6.20
N PRO A 344 -0.34 -5.74 -6.22
CA PRO A 344 -0.13 -6.50 -7.45
C PRO A 344 -1.43 -6.74 -8.24
N ILE A 345 -1.34 -6.74 -9.57
CA ILE A 345 -2.52 -6.94 -10.43
C ILE A 345 -3.13 -8.33 -10.26
N ALA A 346 -2.31 -9.33 -9.88
CA ALA A 346 -2.72 -10.68 -9.55
C ALA A 346 -3.67 -10.77 -8.34
N ASN A 347 -3.76 -9.71 -7.54
CA ASN A 347 -4.65 -9.62 -6.38
C ASN A 347 -5.80 -8.62 -6.67
N PRO A 348 -6.91 -9.07 -7.27
CA PRO A 348 -7.99 -8.18 -7.71
C PRO A 348 -8.92 -7.70 -6.59
N ALA A 349 -8.85 -8.26 -5.38
CA ALA A 349 -9.80 -7.99 -4.30
C ALA A 349 -9.98 -6.49 -3.99
N THR A 350 -8.89 -5.73 -3.85
CA THR A 350 -8.97 -4.28 -3.61
C THR A 350 -9.54 -3.52 -4.81
N ARG A 351 -9.30 -3.98 -6.04
CA ARG A 351 -9.87 -3.36 -7.25
C ARG A 351 -11.37 -3.62 -7.35
N LEU A 352 -11.83 -4.80 -6.93
CA LEU A 352 -13.26 -5.10 -6.82
C LEU A 352 -13.92 -4.22 -5.75
N GLN A 353 -13.29 -4.04 -4.59
CA GLN A 353 -13.77 -3.09 -3.57
C GLN A 353 -13.81 -1.65 -4.09
N TYR A 354 -12.81 -1.24 -4.86
CA TYR A 354 -12.79 0.07 -5.52
C TYR A 354 -13.96 0.22 -6.50
N ALA A 355 -14.24 -0.80 -7.31
CA ALA A 355 -15.38 -0.78 -8.22
C ALA A 355 -16.72 -0.68 -7.49
N TYR A 356 -16.89 -1.37 -6.34
CA TYR A 356 -18.08 -1.23 -5.51
C TYR A 356 -18.23 0.19 -4.92
N PHE A 357 -17.12 0.80 -4.51
CA PHE A 357 -17.10 2.17 -4.01
C PHE A 357 -17.49 3.18 -5.11
N GLU A 358 -16.96 3.04 -6.33
CA GLU A 358 -17.33 3.92 -7.45
C GLU A 358 -18.80 3.73 -7.86
N GLU A 359 -19.29 2.49 -7.87
CA GLU A 359 -20.71 2.21 -8.10
C GLU A 359 -21.59 2.84 -7.02
N MET A 360 -21.23 2.72 -5.74
CA MET A 360 -21.92 3.36 -4.62
C MET A 360 -21.94 4.89 -4.76
N SER A 361 -20.85 5.47 -5.27
CA SER A 361 -20.71 6.91 -5.52
C SER A 361 -21.45 7.38 -6.79
N GLY A 362 -22.15 6.48 -7.48
CA GLY A 362 -22.90 6.77 -8.71
C GLY A 362 -22.05 6.80 -9.99
N ARG A 363 -20.76 6.50 -9.92
CA ARG A 363 -19.81 6.44 -11.04
C ARG A 363 -19.71 5.03 -11.62
N VAL A 364 -20.84 4.57 -12.15
CA VAL A 364 -21.03 3.19 -12.66
C VAL A 364 -20.14 2.90 -13.87
N ASP A 365 -19.89 3.92 -14.70
CA ASP A 365 -18.95 3.85 -15.83
C ASP A 365 -17.53 3.54 -15.34
N VAL A 366 -17.05 4.25 -14.33
CA VAL A 366 -15.73 4.02 -13.72
C VAL A 366 -15.68 2.62 -13.07
N ALA A 367 -16.73 2.22 -12.37
CA ALA A 367 -16.82 0.87 -11.81
C ALA A 367 -16.68 -0.21 -12.90
N LYS A 368 -17.30 -0.01 -14.07
CA LYS A 368 -17.16 -0.91 -15.23
C LYS A 368 -15.73 -0.92 -15.77
N GLU A 369 -15.13 0.25 -15.97
CA GLU A 369 -13.74 0.37 -16.45
C GLU A 369 -12.74 -0.34 -15.52
N ILE A 370 -12.97 -0.32 -14.21
CA ILE A 370 -12.15 -1.07 -13.24
C ILE A 370 -12.27 -2.58 -13.45
N HIS A 371 -13.48 -3.10 -13.67
CA HIS A 371 -13.66 -4.53 -13.96
C HIS A 371 -12.97 -4.92 -15.25
N ASP A 372 -13.18 -4.13 -16.32
CA ASP A 372 -12.56 -4.37 -17.62
C ASP A 372 -11.02 -4.34 -17.51
N ALA A 373 -10.45 -3.41 -16.73
CA ALA A 373 -9.01 -3.33 -16.48
C ALA A 373 -8.43 -4.56 -15.76
N ILE A 374 -9.17 -5.14 -14.82
CA ILE A 374 -8.78 -6.41 -14.19
C ILE A 374 -8.78 -7.52 -15.25
N LEU A 375 -9.83 -7.62 -16.07
CA LEU A 375 -9.98 -8.69 -17.06
C LEU A 375 -8.99 -8.60 -18.22
N ILE A 376 -8.41 -7.43 -18.50
CA ILE A 376 -7.29 -7.30 -19.45
C ILE A 376 -6.09 -8.13 -19.01
N ASN A 377 -5.79 -8.16 -17.71
CA ASN A 377 -4.64 -8.87 -17.15
C ASN A 377 -5.01 -10.27 -16.65
N LEU A 378 -6.25 -10.45 -16.20
CA LEU A 378 -6.77 -11.70 -15.64
C LEU A 378 -8.08 -12.11 -16.37
N PRO A 379 -8.01 -12.48 -17.67
CA PRO A 379 -9.20 -12.73 -18.49
C PRO A 379 -10.07 -13.91 -17.99
N ASN A 380 -9.49 -14.81 -17.18
CA ASN A 380 -10.15 -15.98 -16.62
C ASN A 380 -10.63 -15.79 -15.17
N HIS A 381 -10.59 -14.57 -14.63
CA HIS A 381 -10.98 -14.33 -13.24
C HIS A 381 -12.51 -14.32 -13.07
N VAL A 382 -13.07 -15.50 -12.76
CA VAL A 382 -14.52 -15.75 -12.64
C VAL A 382 -15.22 -14.76 -11.72
N GLU A 383 -14.65 -14.46 -10.55
CA GLU A 383 -15.26 -13.54 -9.58
C GLU A 383 -15.44 -12.13 -10.18
N THR A 384 -14.46 -11.64 -10.95
CA THR A 384 -14.56 -10.33 -11.61
C THR A 384 -15.64 -10.34 -12.69
N ILE A 385 -15.72 -11.39 -13.50
CA ILE A 385 -16.75 -11.51 -14.54
C ILE A 385 -18.14 -11.55 -13.91
N VAL A 386 -18.31 -12.32 -12.83
CA VAL A 386 -19.57 -12.41 -12.08
C VAL A 386 -19.93 -11.08 -11.42
N SER A 387 -18.95 -10.37 -10.85
CA SER A 387 -19.14 -9.04 -10.30
C SER A 387 -19.61 -8.04 -11.36
N LEU A 388 -18.95 -8.02 -12.53
CA LEU A 388 -19.32 -7.18 -13.67
C LEU A 388 -20.73 -7.49 -14.18
N ALA A 389 -21.09 -8.78 -14.30
CA ALA A 389 -22.44 -9.19 -14.69
C ALA A 389 -23.49 -8.76 -13.66
N ASN A 390 -23.20 -8.88 -12.37
CA ASN A 390 -24.10 -8.45 -11.29
C ASN A 390 -24.29 -6.94 -11.24
N MET A 391 -23.23 -6.16 -11.47
CA MET A 391 -23.31 -4.69 -11.62
C MET A 391 -24.12 -4.32 -12.86
N SER A 392 -23.83 -4.95 -14.00
CA SER A 392 -24.60 -4.76 -15.25
C SER A 392 -26.07 -5.10 -15.06
N ARG A 393 -26.40 -6.11 -14.24
CA ARG A 393 -27.78 -6.43 -13.87
C ARG A 393 -28.47 -5.29 -13.13
N ARG A 394 -27.78 -4.68 -12.15
CA ARG A 394 -28.36 -3.60 -11.31
C ARG A 394 -28.70 -2.37 -12.14
N HIS A 395 -27.89 -2.06 -13.16
CA HIS A 395 -28.04 -0.83 -13.95
C HIS A 395 -28.66 -1.02 -15.34
N GLY A 396 -28.61 -2.23 -15.90
CA GLY A 396 -29.07 -2.54 -17.26
C GLY A 396 -30.04 -3.74 -17.35
N GLY A 397 -30.44 -4.31 -16.22
CA GLY A 397 -31.38 -5.44 -16.18
C GLY A 397 -30.75 -6.79 -16.54
N LEU A 398 -31.59 -7.82 -16.64
CA LEU A 398 -31.15 -9.20 -16.82
C LEU A 398 -30.36 -9.39 -18.13
N GLU A 399 -30.83 -8.78 -19.22
CA GLU A 399 -30.22 -8.89 -20.54
C GLU A 399 -28.80 -8.35 -20.56
N ALA A 400 -28.51 -7.25 -19.86
CA ALA A 400 -27.16 -6.70 -19.75
C ALA A 400 -26.20 -7.68 -19.05
N ALA A 401 -26.65 -8.37 -18.00
CA ALA A 401 -25.85 -9.38 -17.31
C ALA A 401 -25.59 -10.62 -18.18
N ILE A 402 -26.61 -11.06 -18.94
CA ILE A 402 -26.48 -12.17 -19.88
C ILE A 402 -25.47 -11.83 -20.99
N GLU A 403 -25.48 -10.59 -21.47
CA GLU A 403 -24.55 -10.14 -22.50
C GLU A 403 -23.08 -10.19 -22.02
N VAL A 404 -22.82 -9.84 -20.76
CA VAL A 404 -21.49 -10.01 -20.14
C VAL A 404 -21.06 -11.48 -20.24
N TYR A 405 -21.90 -12.43 -19.81
CA TYR A 405 -21.53 -13.84 -19.89
C TYR A 405 -21.35 -14.32 -21.33
N LYS A 406 -22.22 -13.94 -22.27
CA LYS A 406 -22.08 -14.31 -23.69
C LYS A 406 -20.77 -13.81 -24.27
N SER A 407 -20.43 -12.54 -24.05
CA SER A 407 -19.18 -11.96 -24.55
C SER A 407 -17.93 -12.72 -24.05
N GLN A 408 -17.96 -13.22 -22.81
CA GLN A 408 -16.87 -14.02 -22.25
C GLN A 408 -16.88 -15.47 -22.77
N LEU A 409 -18.06 -16.06 -23.00
CA LEU A 409 -18.17 -17.39 -23.62
C LEU A 409 -17.66 -17.40 -25.07
N ASP A 410 -17.88 -16.31 -25.80
CA ASP A 410 -17.42 -16.13 -27.18
C ASP A 410 -15.93 -15.71 -27.25
N SER A 411 -15.34 -15.26 -26.14
CA SER A 411 -13.94 -14.85 -26.09
C SER A 411 -12.99 -16.03 -26.32
N PRO A 412 -11.97 -15.87 -27.19
CA PRO A 412 -10.93 -16.89 -27.37
C PRO A 412 -9.92 -16.93 -26.22
N GLN A 413 -9.86 -15.89 -25.39
CA GLN A 413 -8.96 -15.80 -24.24
C GLN A 413 -9.49 -16.57 -23.03
N SER A 414 -10.81 -16.82 -22.98
CA SER A 414 -11.43 -17.53 -21.87
C SER A 414 -11.20 -19.03 -21.96
N ASP A 415 -10.68 -19.63 -20.90
CA ASP A 415 -10.45 -21.06 -20.83
C ASP A 415 -11.75 -21.84 -20.60
N LEU A 416 -11.69 -23.16 -20.84
CA LEU A 416 -12.87 -24.02 -20.78
C LEU A 416 -13.47 -24.11 -19.36
N ALA A 417 -12.61 -24.08 -18.33
CA ALA A 417 -13.04 -24.13 -16.92
C ALA A 417 -13.83 -22.89 -16.52
N THR A 418 -13.35 -21.71 -16.92
CA THR A 418 -14.00 -20.42 -16.74
C THR A 418 -15.35 -20.42 -17.46
N LYS A 419 -15.37 -20.79 -18.75
CA LYS A 419 -16.62 -20.86 -19.52
C LYS A 419 -17.65 -21.78 -18.87
N ALA A 420 -17.23 -22.94 -18.36
CA ALA A 420 -18.10 -23.86 -17.65
C ALA A 420 -18.75 -23.23 -16.40
N ALA A 421 -17.96 -22.47 -15.61
CA ALA A 421 -18.46 -21.74 -14.46
C ALA A 421 -19.44 -20.62 -14.87
N LEU A 422 -19.14 -19.87 -15.92
CA LEU A 422 -20.01 -18.79 -16.41
C LEU A 422 -21.35 -19.32 -16.94
N VAL A 423 -21.37 -20.50 -17.57
CA VAL A 423 -22.63 -21.15 -17.98
C VAL A 423 -23.50 -21.50 -16.77
N ALA A 424 -22.91 -21.98 -15.68
CA ALA A 424 -23.64 -22.27 -14.45
C ALA A 424 -24.23 -20.99 -13.83
N GLU A 425 -23.47 -19.89 -13.81
CA GLU A 425 -23.95 -18.59 -13.33
C GLU A 425 -25.06 -18.01 -14.22
N TRP A 426 -24.92 -18.15 -15.54
CA TRP A 426 -25.96 -17.75 -16.50
C TRP A 426 -27.27 -18.53 -16.27
N ALA A 427 -27.19 -19.85 -16.12
CA ALA A 427 -28.36 -20.68 -15.81
C ALA A 427 -29.00 -20.25 -14.47
N ARG A 428 -28.19 -19.92 -13.46
CA ARG A 428 -28.68 -19.42 -12.17
C ARG A 428 -29.43 -18.09 -12.32
N LEU A 429 -28.96 -17.15 -13.15
CA LEU A 429 -29.67 -15.91 -13.43
C LEU A 429 -31.06 -16.17 -14.08
N LEU A 430 -31.11 -17.05 -15.08
CA LEU A 430 -32.38 -17.41 -15.72
C LEU A 430 -33.35 -18.09 -14.75
N TRP A 431 -32.82 -18.93 -13.86
CA TRP A 431 -33.65 -19.62 -12.88
C TRP A 431 -34.16 -18.69 -11.78
N LYS A 432 -33.25 -17.99 -11.07
CA LYS A 432 -33.58 -17.25 -9.85
C LYS A 432 -34.09 -15.84 -10.11
N ILE A 433 -33.65 -15.19 -11.19
CA ILE A 433 -34.02 -13.80 -11.50
C ILE A 433 -35.13 -13.74 -12.54
N LYS A 434 -35.00 -14.46 -13.66
CA LYS A 434 -36.08 -14.54 -14.66
C LYS A 434 -37.26 -15.38 -14.17
N GLY A 435 -37.03 -16.30 -13.23
CA GLY A 435 -38.04 -17.25 -12.77
C GLY A 435 -38.35 -18.35 -13.78
N SER A 436 -37.42 -18.65 -14.71
CA SER A 436 -37.61 -19.64 -15.78
C SER A 436 -36.65 -20.82 -15.60
N PRO A 437 -37.07 -21.87 -14.87
CA PRO A 437 -36.31 -23.12 -14.79
C PRO A 437 -36.11 -23.77 -16.16
N GLU A 438 -37.06 -23.60 -17.08
CA GLU A 438 -36.97 -24.22 -18.40
C GLU A 438 -35.85 -23.60 -19.24
N ASP A 439 -35.70 -22.27 -19.22
CA ASP A 439 -34.59 -21.62 -19.91
C ASP A 439 -33.24 -22.00 -19.30
N ALA A 440 -33.16 -22.07 -17.96
CA ALA A 440 -31.95 -22.51 -17.26
C ALA A 440 -31.56 -23.95 -17.63
N ARG A 441 -32.54 -24.87 -17.68
CA ARG A 441 -32.33 -26.26 -18.10
C ARG A 441 -31.85 -26.33 -19.55
N GLN A 442 -32.44 -25.56 -20.46
CA GLN A 442 -31.97 -25.49 -21.85
C GLN A 442 -30.53 -25.00 -21.96
N VAL A 443 -30.11 -24.06 -21.11
CA VAL A 443 -28.70 -23.61 -21.07
C VAL A 443 -27.78 -24.77 -20.70
N PHE A 444 -28.08 -25.54 -19.66
CA PHE A 444 -27.27 -26.72 -19.31
C PHE A 444 -27.26 -27.77 -20.44
N GLN A 445 -28.43 -28.14 -20.98
CA GLN A 445 -28.54 -29.16 -22.02
C GLN A 445 -27.79 -28.80 -23.31
N LYS A 446 -27.82 -27.54 -23.73
CA LYS A 446 -27.08 -27.07 -24.93
C LYS A 446 -25.57 -27.06 -24.72
N ASN A 447 -25.13 -26.90 -23.47
CA ASN A 447 -23.72 -26.69 -23.15
C ASN A 447 -22.98 -27.94 -22.66
N GLN A 448 -23.69 -28.97 -22.19
CA GLN A 448 -23.07 -30.16 -21.58
C GLN A 448 -22.03 -30.89 -22.46
N GLN A 449 -22.18 -30.81 -23.78
CA GLN A 449 -21.25 -31.42 -24.73
C GLN A 449 -19.88 -30.72 -24.78
N TYR A 450 -19.80 -29.45 -24.36
CA TYR A 450 -18.55 -28.69 -24.34
C TYR A 450 -17.79 -28.87 -23.02
N TYR A 451 -18.48 -29.27 -21.94
CA TYR A 451 -17.93 -29.31 -20.58
C TYR A 451 -17.99 -30.71 -19.97
N MET A 452 -17.69 -31.73 -20.77
CA MET A 452 -17.80 -33.13 -20.38
C MET A 452 -16.91 -33.50 -19.18
N ASP A 453 -15.76 -32.82 -19.01
CA ASP A 453 -14.78 -33.02 -17.95
C ASP A 453 -14.93 -32.01 -16.78
N SER A 454 -15.89 -31.10 -16.84
CA SER A 454 -16.02 -30.02 -15.85
C SER A 454 -16.87 -30.43 -14.65
N ARG A 455 -16.20 -30.78 -13.55
CA ARG A 455 -16.86 -31.07 -12.26
C ARG A 455 -17.77 -29.92 -11.81
N PRO A 456 -17.37 -28.64 -11.83
CA PRO A 456 -18.22 -27.54 -11.38
C PRO A 456 -19.52 -27.40 -12.19
N PHE A 457 -19.46 -27.65 -13.51
CA PHE A 457 -20.63 -27.60 -14.39
C PHE A 457 -21.64 -28.68 -14.03
N TRP A 458 -21.21 -29.95 -13.98
CA TRP A 458 -22.09 -31.07 -13.64
C TRP A 458 -22.65 -30.99 -12.23
N THR A 459 -21.84 -30.52 -11.27
CA THR A 459 -22.29 -30.26 -9.90
C THR A 459 -23.39 -29.20 -9.88
N SER A 460 -23.21 -28.10 -10.63
CA SER A 460 -24.20 -27.02 -10.70
C SER A 460 -25.50 -27.47 -11.38
N TYR A 461 -25.41 -28.31 -12.42
CA TYR A 461 -26.58 -28.83 -13.11
C TYR A 461 -27.38 -29.81 -12.22
N LEU A 462 -26.68 -30.72 -11.52
CA LEU A 462 -27.32 -31.64 -10.58
C LEU A 462 -28.01 -30.88 -9.44
N ASN A 463 -27.31 -29.93 -8.81
CA ASN A 463 -27.88 -29.11 -7.73
C ASN A 463 -29.08 -28.29 -8.23
N PHE A 464 -29.01 -27.76 -9.46
CA PHE A 464 -30.13 -27.05 -10.07
C PHE A 464 -31.40 -27.90 -10.14
N GLU A 465 -31.32 -29.17 -10.58
CA GLU A 465 -32.50 -30.04 -10.64
C GLU A 465 -32.97 -30.48 -9.25
N LEU A 466 -32.05 -30.76 -8.33
CA LEU A 466 -32.36 -31.11 -6.93
C LEU A 466 -33.12 -30.00 -6.20
N ASP A 467 -32.75 -28.75 -6.44
CA ASP A 467 -33.33 -27.58 -5.76
C ASP A 467 -34.64 -27.08 -6.40
N GLN A 468 -35.15 -27.74 -7.46
CA GLN A 468 -36.42 -27.34 -8.04
C GLN A 468 -37.57 -27.54 -7.03
N PRO A 469 -38.45 -26.54 -6.86
CA PRO A 469 -39.62 -26.70 -5.99
C PRO A 469 -40.53 -27.79 -6.54
N THR A 470 -41.00 -28.67 -5.65
CA THR A 470 -41.85 -29.81 -6.02
C THR A 470 -43.18 -29.78 -5.27
N SER A 471 -44.11 -30.57 -5.80
CA SER A 471 -45.41 -30.88 -5.20
C SER A 471 -45.68 -32.35 -5.44
N ALA A 472 -46.68 -32.94 -4.76
CA ALA A 472 -47.08 -34.32 -4.99
C ALA A 472 -47.39 -34.63 -6.49
N SER A 473 -47.83 -33.64 -7.27
CA SER A 473 -48.07 -33.80 -8.71
C SER A 473 -46.82 -33.71 -9.59
N THR A 474 -45.75 -33.05 -9.13
CA THR A 474 -44.55 -32.76 -9.93
C THR A 474 -43.29 -33.50 -9.47
N GLU A 475 -43.34 -34.15 -8.32
CA GLU A 475 -42.23 -34.90 -7.72
C GLU A 475 -41.69 -36.00 -8.65
N ASN A 476 -42.57 -36.79 -9.28
CA ASN A 476 -42.14 -37.80 -10.26
C ASN A 476 -41.43 -37.18 -11.48
N VAL A 477 -41.84 -35.98 -11.92
CA VAL A 477 -41.19 -35.30 -13.05
C VAL A 477 -39.79 -34.81 -12.66
N GLN A 478 -39.63 -34.31 -11.44
CA GLN A 478 -38.32 -33.92 -10.93
C GLN A 478 -37.40 -35.15 -10.78
N TYR A 479 -37.93 -36.24 -10.23
CA TYR A 479 -37.21 -37.51 -10.09
C TYR A 479 -36.59 -37.96 -11.43
N GLU A 480 -37.40 -38.01 -12.49
CA GLU A 480 -36.93 -38.41 -13.82
C GLU A 480 -35.87 -37.45 -14.38
N ARG A 481 -35.98 -36.15 -14.09
CA ARG A 481 -34.96 -35.16 -14.50
C ARG A 481 -33.63 -35.36 -13.79
N ILE A 482 -33.66 -35.52 -12.47
CA ILE A 482 -32.44 -35.77 -11.68
C ILE A 482 -31.78 -37.07 -12.14
N LYS A 483 -32.59 -38.11 -12.33
CA LYS A 483 -32.13 -39.40 -12.86
C LYS A 483 -31.47 -39.24 -14.23
N GLN A 484 -32.07 -38.48 -15.14
CA GLN A 484 -31.49 -38.20 -16.45
C GLN A 484 -30.15 -37.48 -16.35
N VAL A 485 -30.00 -36.50 -15.45
CA VAL A 485 -28.71 -35.82 -15.22
C VAL A 485 -27.66 -36.80 -14.72
N ILE A 486 -28.01 -37.72 -13.83
CA ILE A 486 -27.10 -38.76 -13.33
C ILE A 486 -26.70 -39.76 -14.42
N GLU A 487 -27.64 -40.15 -15.27
CA GLU A 487 -27.34 -40.98 -16.44
C GLU A 487 -26.39 -40.24 -17.41
N ASP A 488 -26.60 -38.95 -17.61
CA ASP A 488 -25.73 -38.11 -18.45
C ASP A 488 -24.33 -37.96 -17.84
N ILE A 489 -24.21 -37.74 -16.52
CA ILE A 489 -22.93 -37.73 -15.80
C ILE A 489 -22.21 -39.06 -16.00
N ARG A 490 -22.91 -40.20 -15.91
CA ARG A 490 -22.27 -41.52 -16.02
C ARG A 490 -21.89 -41.91 -17.45
N SER A 491 -22.65 -41.45 -18.45
CA SER A 491 -22.51 -41.93 -19.83
C SER A 491 -21.84 -40.93 -20.78
N LYS A 492 -22.14 -39.63 -20.61
CA LYS A 492 -21.71 -38.54 -21.50
C LYS A 492 -20.55 -37.73 -20.93
N SER A 493 -20.38 -37.67 -19.61
CA SER A 493 -19.23 -36.98 -19.02
C SER A 493 -17.93 -37.77 -19.25
N THR A 494 -16.82 -37.06 -19.15
CA THR A 494 -15.44 -37.59 -19.14
C THR A 494 -14.78 -37.35 -17.79
N LEU A 495 -15.58 -37.22 -16.73
CA LEU A 495 -15.11 -36.99 -15.37
C LEU A 495 -14.33 -38.19 -14.83
N PRO A 496 -13.34 -37.96 -13.93
CA PRO A 496 -12.69 -39.02 -13.18
C PRO A 496 -13.71 -39.89 -12.42
N ALA A 497 -13.43 -41.19 -12.32
CA ALA A 497 -14.36 -42.15 -11.74
C ALA A 497 -14.74 -41.78 -10.30
N ASP A 498 -13.79 -41.34 -9.48
CA ASP A 498 -14.02 -40.84 -8.11
C ASP A 498 -14.99 -39.66 -8.08
N VAL A 499 -14.85 -38.67 -8.96
CA VAL A 499 -15.77 -37.54 -9.06
C VAL A 499 -17.17 -38.00 -9.45
N VAL A 500 -17.28 -38.93 -10.41
CA VAL A 500 -18.57 -39.52 -10.77
C VAL A 500 -19.18 -40.25 -9.57
N ARG A 501 -18.40 -40.99 -8.77
CA ARG A 501 -18.91 -41.63 -7.54
C ARG A 501 -19.46 -40.60 -6.56
N GLU A 502 -18.75 -39.50 -6.34
CA GLU A 502 -19.20 -38.42 -5.45
C GLU A 502 -20.53 -37.81 -5.93
N LEU A 503 -20.67 -37.51 -7.23
CA LEU A 503 -21.92 -36.96 -7.78
C LEU A 503 -23.07 -37.96 -7.74
N VAL A 504 -22.82 -39.24 -8.00
CA VAL A 504 -23.83 -40.30 -7.87
C VAL A 504 -24.23 -40.50 -6.40
N GLN A 505 -23.30 -40.35 -5.46
CA GLN A 505 -23.59 -40.45 -4.04
C GLN A 505 -24.61 -39.39 -3.59
N ILE A 506 -24.56 -38.17 -4.13
CA ILE A 506 -25.57 -37.13 -3.86
C ILE A 506 -26.96 -37.61 -4.28
N TYR A 507 -27.09 -38.21 -5.46
CA TYR A 507 -28.34 -38.78 -5.92
C TYR A 507 -28.79 -40.00 -5.10
N MET A 508 -27.86 -40.84 -4.66
CA MET A 508 -28.15 -41.99 -3.80
C MET A 508 -28.73 -41.56 -2.46
N VAL A 509 -28.25 -40.46 -1.87
CA VAL A 509 -28.86 -39.86 -0.68
C VAL A 509 -30.28 -39.38 -1.00
N TYR A 510 -30.47 -38.62 -2.09
CA TYR A 510 -31.80 -38.17 -2.54
C TYR A 510 -32.80 -39.31 -2.71
N LEU A 511 -32.38 -40.45 -3.28
CA LEU A 511 -33.22 -41.64 -3.46
C LEU A 511 -33.82 -42.14 -2.15
N LEU A 512 -33.04 -42.15 -1.06
CA LEU A 512 -33.51 -42.64 0.24
C LEU A 512 -34.38 -41.62 0.97
N GLU A 513 -34.19 -40.34 0.69
CA GLU A 513 -34.98 -39.26 1.31
C GLU A 513 -36.31 -39.01 0.61
N ARG A 514 -36.34 -39.07 -0.72
CA ARG A 514 -37.48 -38.61 -1.55
C ARG A 514 -37.80 -39.52 -2.75
N GLY A 515 -37.16 -40.66 -2.85
CA GLY A 515 -37.38 -41.56 -3.97
C GLY A 515 -38.71 -42.31 -3.91
N THR A 516 -39.05 -42.99 -5.00
CA THR A 516 -40.27 -43.79 -5.11
C THR A 516 -40.17 -45.12 -4.31
N LYS A 517 -41.23 -45.93 -4.32
CA LYS A 517 -41.24 -47.28 -3.70
C LYS A 517 -40.10 -48.20 -4.17
N ASP A 518 -39.52 -47.93 -5.34
CA ASP A 518 -38.43 -48.72 -5.92
C ASP A 518 -37.04 -48.07 -5.71
N ALA A 519 -36.97 -46.94 -4.99
CA ALA A 519 -35.73 -46.19 -4.78
C ALA A 519 -34.64 -47.00 -4.10
N ALA A 520 -34.99 -47.85 -3.12
CA ALA A 520 -34.02 -48.75 -2.49
C ALA A 520 -33.42 -49.77 -3.49
N LYS A 521 -34.18 -50.22 -4.48
CA LYS A 521 -33.68 -51.12 -5.54
C LYS A 521 -32.74 -50.36 -6.49
N GLU A 522 -33.10 -49.13 -6.84
CA GLU A 522 -32.27 -48.26 -7.67
C GLU A 522 -30.96 -47.91 -6.96
N TYR A 523 -31.03 -47.57 -5.66
CA TYR A 523 -29.88 -47.36 -4.79
C TYR A 523 -28.92 -48.55 -4.83
N MET A 524 -29.42 -49.77 -4.55
CA MET A 524 -28.57 -50.97 -4.54
C MET A 524 -27.99 -51.30 -5.91
N THR A 525 -28.67 -50.91 -6.99
CA THR A 525 -28.16 -51.06 -8.35
C THR A 525 -27.01 -50.09 -8.61
N LEU A 526 -27.17 -48.82 -8.24
CA LEU A 526 -26.12 -47.80 -8.36
C LEU A 526 -24.92 -48.14 -7.49
N ASP A 527 -25.14 -48.52 -6.24
CA ASP A 527 -24.08 -48.92 -5.31
C ASP A 527 -23.20 -50.02 -5.90
N ARG A 528 -23.82 -51.08 -6.43
CA ARG A 528 -23.10 -52.16 -7.13
C ARG A 528 -22.34 -51.66 -8.36
N GLU A 529 -22.93 -50.77 -9.15
CA GLU A 529 -22.32 -50.29 -10.40
C GLU A 529 -21.19 -49.26 -10.19
N VAL A 530 -21.20 -48.57 -9.04
CA VAL A 530 -20.33 -47.44 -8.72
C VAL A 530 -19.24 -47.83 -7.71
N HIS A 531 -19.58 -48.62 -6.69
CA HIS A 531 -18.67 -49.09 -5.64
C HIS A 531 -18.26 -50.56 -5.80
N GLY A 532 -18.94 -51.32 -6.67
CA GLY A 532 -18.61 -52.72 -6.90
C GLY A 532 -17.28 -52.95 -7.63
N PRO A 533 -16.76 -54.18 -7.59
CA PRO A 533 -15.52 -54.56 -8.28
C PRO A 533 -15.65 -54.39 -9.80
N ALA A 534 -14.52 -54.34 -10.50
CA ALA A 534 -14.45 -54.11 -11.95
C ALA A 534 -15.33 -55.06 -12.80
N SER A 535 -15.63 -56.26 -12.30
CA SER A 535 -16.51 -57.24 -12.96
C SER A 535 -17.99 -56.82 -13.01
N VAL A 536 -18.42 -55.90 -12.15
CA VAL A 536 -19.81 -55.41 -12.06
C VAL A 536 -19.91 -53.90 -12.17
N SER A 537 -18.79 -53.18 -12.10
CA SER A 537 -18.74 -51.74 -12.33
C SER A 537 -19.01 -51.41 -13.80
N LYS A 538 -19.89 -50.43 -14.04
CA LYS A 538 -20.20 -49.92 -15.39
C LYS A 538 -19.53 -48.57 -15.67
N MET A 539 -18.58 -48.15 -14.83
CA MET A 539 -17.85 -46.91 -15.04
C MET A 539 -16.83 -47.11 -16.17
N LYS A 540 -16.75 -46.16 -17.11
CA LYS A 540 -15.66 -46.15 -18.11
C LYS A 540 -14.33 -46.07 -17.33
N ALA A 541 -13.48 -47.09 -17.47
CA ALA A 541 -12.12 -47.02 -16.96
C ALA A 541 -11.40 -45.91 -17.74
N ALA A 542 -11.12 -44.77 -17.10
CA ALA A 542 -10.16 -43.84 -17.64
C ALA A 542 -8.82 -44.58 -17.77
N GLU A 543 -8.22 -44.59 -18.95
CA GLU A 543 -6.87 -45.11 -19.12
C GLU A 543 -5.96 -44.38 -18.12
N VAL A 544 -5.39 -45.15 -17.20
CA VAL A 544 -4.34 -44.68 -16.31
C VAL A 544 -3.17 -44.30 -17.21
N VAL A 545 -2.91 -43.00 -17.37
CA VAL A 545 -1.60 -42.54 -17.86
C VAL A 545 -0.58 -43.04 -16.84
N GLN A 546 0.12 -44.12 -17.17
CA GLN A 546 1.27 -44.56 -16.40
C GLN A 546 2.32 -43.46 -16.49
N LEU A 547 2.52 -42.72 -15.38
CA LEU A 547 3.75 -41.99 -15.17
C LEU A 547 4.92 -42.99 -15.29
N PRO A 548 6.04 -42.61 -15.94
CA PRO A 548 7.21 -43.48 -16.01
C PRO A 548 7.62 -43.91 -14.60
N PRO A 549 8.11 -45.15 -14.41
CA PRO A 549 8.57 -45.59 -13.10
C PRO A 549 9.61 -44.59 -12.58
N ALA A 550 9.37 -44.08 -11.37
CA ALA A 550 10.30 -43.24 -10.65
C ALA A 550 11.67 -43.92 -10.69
N GLN A 551 12.67 -43.21 -11.21
CA GLN A 551 14.05 -43.67 -11.09
C GLN A 551 14.37 -43.85 -9.60
N PRO A 552 15.13 -44.90 -9.23
CA PRO A 552 15.49 -45.12 -7.85
C PRO A 552 16.25 -43.88 -7.34
N VAL A 553 15.68 -43.28 -6.29
CA VAL A 553 16.30 -42.21 -5.51
C VAL A 553 17.68 -42.72 -5.07
N PRO A 554 18.79 -42.02 -5.40
CA PRO A 554 20.08 -42.33 -4.81
C PRO A 554 19.94 -42.15 -3.30
N SER A 555 20.30 -43.21 -2.56
CA SER A 555 20.46 -43.16 -1.11
C SER A 555 21.28 -41.93 -0.74
N ALA A 556 20.71 -41.07 0.10
CA ALA A 556 21.36 -39.89 0.63
C ALA A 556 22.68 -40.26 1.30
N THR A 557 23.80 -39.89 0.69
CA THR A 557 25.06 -39.68 1.38
C THR A 557 24.89 -38.47 2.30
N PRO A 558 25.30 -38.53 3.58
CA PRO A 558 25.24 -37.38 4.46
C PRO A 558 26.29 -36.36 3.98
N VAL A 559 25.84 -35.27 3.37
CA VAL A 559 26.71 -34.16 3.00
C VAL A 559 26.78 -33.21 4.19
N ALA A 560 28.01 -33.01 4.67
CA ALA A 560 28.35 -32.13 5.78
C ALA A 560 27.84 -30.70 5.55
N GLU A 561 27.48 -30.04 6.66
CA GLU A 561 27.14 -28.61 6.71
C GLU A 561 28.24 -27.77 6.03
N VAL A 562 27.91 -27.21 4.86
CA VAL A 562 28.70 -26.16 4.24
C VAL A 562 28.25 -24.84 4.85
N VAL A 563 28.97 -24.40 5.87
CA VAL A 563 28.91 -23.02 6.36
C VAL A 563 29.48 -22.14 5.26
N VAL A 564 28.60 -21.43 4.54
CA VAL A 564 29.01 -20.35 3.65
C VAL A 564 29.21 -19.10 4.51
N PRO A 565 30.43 -18.52 4.58
CA PRO A 565 30.66 -17.31 5.34
C PRO A 565 30.02 -16.12 4.60
N THR A 566 29.06 -15.47 5.26
CA THR A 566 28.50 -14.19 4.84
C THR A 566 29.61 -13.14 4.79
N PRO A 567 29.87 -12.47 3.66
CA PRO A 567 30.79 -11.33 3.65
C PRO A 567 30.19 -10.18 4.48
N PRO A 568 31.01 -9.40 5.18
CA PRO A 568 30.53 -8.31 6.02
C PRO A 568 29.90 -7.21 5.14
N GLN A 569 28.57 -7.20 5.04
CA GLN A 569 27.84 -6.02 4.59
C GLN A 569 27.94 -4.98 5.71
N ALA A 570 28.54 -3.83 5.40
CA ALA A 570 28.48 -2.67 6.28
C ALA A 570 27.01 -2.30 6.47
N ASN A 571 26.50 -2.49 7.69
CA ASN A 571 25.14 -2.11 8.07
C ASN A 571 25.06 -0.57 8.07
N PRO A 572 24.33 0.08 7.14
CA PRO A 572 24.19 1.55 7.12
C PRO A 572 23.43 2.07 8.35
N TYR A 573 22.82 1.16 9.12
CA TYR A 573 21.92 1.45 10.24
C TYR A 573 22.54 1.15 11.61
N ALA A 574 23.87 1.09 11.71
CA ALA A 574 24.57 0.98 13.00
C ALA A 574 24.18 2.09 14.00
N TYR A 575 23.63 3.22 13.51
CA TYR A 575 23.12 4.31 14.32
C TYR A 575 21.92 3.92 15.22
N TYR A 576 21.07 2.98 14.78
CA TYR A 576 19.81 2.64 15.45
C TYR A 576 19.95 1.60 16.57
N GLN A 577 21.15 1.05 16.80
CA GLN A 577 21.39 0.00 17.80
C GLN A 577 21.80 0.54 19.19
N GLN A 578 21.61 1.83 19.45
CA GLN A 578 21.91 2.38 20.78
C GLN A 578 20.79 2.03 21.77
N THR A 579 21.05 1.05 22.62
CA THR A 579 20.32 0.83 23.87
C THR A 579 20.29 2.12 24.71
N PRO A 580 19.19 2.43 25.40
CA PRO A 580 19.06 3.66 26.18
C PRO A 580 20.15 3.73 27.26
N VAL A 581 21.00 4.76 27.15
CA VAL A 581 21.95 5.12 28.20
C VAL A 581 21.16 5.90 29.25
N ASN A 582 20.89 5.26 30.39
CA ASN A 582 20.43 5.96 31.59
C ASN A 582 21.46 7.04 31.94
N GLY A 583 21.00 8.29 31.99
CA GLY A 583 21.84 9.48 32.13
C GLY A 583 22.72 9.48 33.39
N GLY A 584 24.01 9.73 33.17
CA GLY A 584 24.99 10.09 34.18
C GLY A 584 25.85 11.23 33.64
N ILE A 585 25.63 12.43 34.17
CA ILE A 585 26.27 13.71 33.79
C ILE A 585 27.80 13.62 33.90
N LYS A 586 28.53 14.14 32.89
CA LYS A 586 29.85 14.78 33.06
C LYS A 586 30.17 15.75 31.92
N LEU A 587 30.30 17.03 32.28
CA LEU A 587 30.79 18.17 31.49
C LEU A 587 32.27 18.00 31.11
N LEU A 588 32.69 18.56 29.96
CA LEU A 588 34.00 19.23 29.80
C LEU A 588 34.09 20.07 28.51
N ASN A 589 34.70 21.25 28.67
CA ASN A 589 34.85 22.40 27.77
C ASN A 589 36.02 22.29 26.75
N SER A 590 35.98 23.17 25.73
CA SER A 590 37.06 23.99 25.10
C SER A 590 36.93 23.99 23.56
N VAL A 591 36.66 25.10 22.83
CA VAL A 591 37.27 26.45 22.63
C VAL A 591 38.44 26.47 21.63
N GLY A 592 38.28 27.28 20.56
CA GLY A 592 39.33 27.88 19.70
C GLY A 592 38.97 27.87 18.19
N ALA A 593 38.43 28.95 17.59
CA ALA A 593 39.09 30.17 17.03
C ALA A 593 39.90 29.89 15.73
N GLU A 594 39.99 30.69 14.66
CA GLU A 594 39.33 31.91 14.12
C GLU A 594 39.95 32.15 12.70
N THR A 595 39.13 32.44 11.68
CA THR A 595 39.33 33.43 10.56
C THR A 595 40.53 33.37 9.56
N PRO A 596 40.58 34.18 8.47
CA PRO A 596 39.56 34.52 7.45
C PRO A 596 40.08 34.54 5.97
N ASN A 597 39.11 34.68 5.06
CA ASN A 597 39.17 35.01 3.62
C ASN A 597 39.79 36.41 3.34
N PRO A 598 40.17 36.82 2.09
CA PRO A 598 39.18 37.47 1.20
C PRO A 598 39.48 37.50 -0.34
N ASN A 599 38.44 37.69 -1.17
CA ASN A 599 38.29 38.76 -2.21
C ASN A 599 37.23 38.40 -3.29
N LEU A 600 36.11 39.14 -3.38
CA LEU A 600 35.73 40.17 -4.41
C LEU A 600 35.51 39.57 -5.83
N THR A 601 34.43 39.75 -6.61
CA THR A 601 33.42 40.83 -6.79
C THR A 601 32.34 40.35 -7.82
N PRO A 602 31.21 41.08 -8.02
CA PRO A 602 29.91 40.55 -8.48
C PRO A 602 29.58 40.81 -9.96
N ARG A 603 28.55 40.13 -10.51
CA ARG A 603 27.67 40.71 -11.55
C ARG A 603 26.38 39.93 -11.87
N LYS A 604 25.28 40.63 -11.63
CA LYS A 604 24.06 40.84 -12.45
C LYS A 604 23.11 39.68 -12.76
N GLU A 605 21.93 39.85 -12.15
CA GLU A 605 20.58 39.47 -12.53
C GLU A 605 20.28 39.69 -14.03
N ASP A 606 19.42 38.83 -14.58
CA ASP A 606 18.32 39.25 -15.46
C ASP A 606 17.13 38.28 -15.30
N ALA A 607 15.95 38.88 -15.23
CA ALA A 607 14.65 38.28 -14.95
C ALA A 607 13.89 37.88 -16.23
N PHE A 608 12.65 37.43 -16.02
CA PHE A 608 11.53 37.11 -16.94
C PHE A 608 11.37 35.61 -17.26
N SER A 609 10.17 35.01 -17.29
CA SER A 609 8.82 35.33 -16.82
C SER A 609 7.92 34.21 -17.37
N ASP A 610 6.89 33.87 -16.60
CA ASP A 610 5.74 33.00 -16.85
C ASP A 610 5.22 32.80 -18.29
N GLY A 611 4.64 31.62 -18.50
CA GLY A 611 3.83 31.30 -19.69
C GLY A 611 3.04 29.99 -19.56
N VAL A 612 1.86 30.09 -18.93
CA VAL A 612 0.76 29.11 -18.82
C VAL A 612 0.25 28.61 -20.19
N LEU A 613 -0.29 27.38 -20.25
CA LEU A 613 -1.50 26.91 -21.03
C LEU A 613 -1.57 25.36 -20.95
N SER A 614 -2.48 24.74 -20.19
CA SER A 614 -3.89 24.39 -20.47
C SER A 614 -4.16 23.24 -21.47
N GLU A 615 -4.89 22.23 -20.97
CA GLU A 615 -5.95 21.44 -21.63
C GLU A 615 -5.60 20.24 -22.57
N ARG A 616 -5.84 18.99 -22.14
CA ARG A 616 -7.04 18.14 -22.49
C ARG A 616 -6.89 16.61 -22.29
N ARG A 617 -7.95 16.05 -21.67
CA ARG A 617 -8.64 14.74 -21.81
C ARG A 617 -7.95 13.58 -22.55
N GLY A 618 -7.82 12.44 -21.86
CA GLY A 618 -7.62 11.11 -22.47
C GLY A 618 -7.85 9.95 -21.48
N GLY A 619 -8.51 8.88 -21.94
CA GLY A 619 -9.06 7.77 -21.16
C GLY A 619 -8.08 7.03 -20.24
N ILE A 620 -8.65 6.56 -19.13
CA ILE A 620 -8.04 5.78 -18.06
C ILE A 620 -7.90 4.34 -18.57
N CYS A 621 -6.83 3.64 -18.15
CA CYS A 621 -6.47 2.26 -18.53
C CYS A 621 -5.63 2.07 -19.80
N ASN A 622 -4.50 2.79 -19.86
CA ASN A 622 -3.20 2.20 -20.26
C ASN A 622 -2.11 2.68 -19.28
N VAL A 623 -2.35 2.38 -17.99
CA VAL A 623 -1.85 3.14 -16.83
C VAL A 623 -0.41 2.80 -16.43
N GLN A 624 0.16 1.65 -16.81
CA GLN A 624 1.59 1.41 -16.59
C GLN A 624 2.50 2.12 -17.61
N SER A 625 2.05 2.36 -18.85
CA SER A 625 2.86 3.07 -19.85
C SER A 625 2.64 4.59 -19.87
N ARG A 626 1.43 5.06 -19.52
CA ARG A 626 1.09 6.50 -19.55
C ARG A 626 1.43 7.28 -18.28
N PHE A 627 1.64 6.62 -17.14
CA PHE A 627 2.14 7.31 -15.94
C PHE A 627 3.61 7.72 -16.06
N SER A 628 4.39 7.10 -16.95
CA SER A 628 5.79 7.48 -17.17
C SER A 628 5.96 8.90 -17.74
N THR A 629 4.95 9.44 -18.42
CA THR A 629 4.98 10.80 -19.01
C THR A 629 4.07 11.81 -18.33
N ALA A 630 3.22 11.40 -17.38
CA ALA A 630 2.22 12.27 -16.74
C ALA A 630 2.45 12.51 -15.23
N LEU A 631 3.54 11.99 -14.65
CA LEU A 631 3.97 12.33 -13.29
C LEU A 631 4.09 13.86 -13.02
N PRO A 632 4.48 14.72 -13.99
CA PRO A 632 4.56 16.16 -13.71
C PRO A 632 3.20 16.86 -13.59
N ASP A 633 2.20 16.51 -14.42
CA ASP A 633 0.95 17.28 -14.53
C ASP A 633 -0.09 16.93 -13.45
N MET A 634 -0.06 15.72 -12.86
CA MET A 634 -0.92 15.37 -11.72
C MET A 634 -0.30 15.68 -10.35
N MET A 635 1.03 15.80 -10.26
CA MET A 635 1.71 16.19 -9.01
C MET A 635 1.94 17.70 -8.89
N GLY A 636 1.79 18.47 -9.97
CA GLY A 636 2.01 19.92 -9.98
C GLY A 636 0.86 20.79 -9.48
N TYR A 637 -0.37 20.29 -9.42
CA TYR A 637 -1.53 21.06 -8.95
C TYR A 637 -2.46 20.19 -8.09
N GLY A 638 -2.29 20.26 -6.76
CA GLY A 638 -3.35 19.86 -5.82
C GLY A 638 -3.01 18.81 -4.74
N TRP A 639 -1.82 18.19 -4.74
CA TRP A 639 -1.51 17.15 -3.73
C TRP A 639 -0.92 17.69 -2.42
N VAL A 640 -0.33 18.90 -2.40
CA VAL A 640 0.22 19.51 -1.17
C VAL A 640 -0.82 20.35 -0.43
N ASP A 641 -1.83 20.90 -1.12
CA ASP A 641 -2.88 21.74 -0.50
C ASP A 641 -3.93 20.94 0.29
N LEU A 642 -4.10 19.65 0.01
CA LEU A 642 -5.07 18.80 0.71
C LEU A 642 -4.63 18.35 2.12
N MET A 643 -3.37 18.59 2.50
CA MET A 643 -2.88 18.44 3.89
C MET A 643 -2.80 19.79 4.65
N SER A 644 -3.22 20.91 4.04
CA SER A 644 -3.09 22.27 4.61
C SER A 644 -4.40 22.86 5.17
N LEU A 645 -5.55 22.18 5.05
CA LEU A 645 -6.82 22.69 5.57
C LEU A 645 -7.25 22.01 6.87
N ASP A 646 -6.68 22.51 7.97
CA ASP A 646 -7.36 22.63 9.27
C ASP A 646 -6.67 23.76 10.06
N THR A 647 -6.89 25.00 9.63
CA THR A 647 -6.70 26.16 10.51
C THR A 647 -7.98 26.34 11.32
N VAL A 648 -7.85 26.16 12.63
CA VAL A 648 -8.84 26.58 13.63
C VAL A 648 -9.18 28.06 13.38
N PRO A 649 -10.46 28.45 13.22
CA PRO A 649 -10.82 29.86 13.13
C PRO A 649 -10.69 30.50 14.52
N VAL A 650 -9.70 31.39 14.66
CA VAL A 650 -9.68 32.37 15.74
C VAL A 650 -10.80 33.37 15.46
N TYR A 651 -11.86 33.32 16.27
CA TYR A 651 -12.87 34.37 16.33
C TYR A 651 -12.21 35.68 16.79
N SER A 652 -12.08 36.65 15.89
CA SER A 652 -11.89 38.06 16.26
C SER A 652 -13.24 38.74 16.34
N ASN A 653 -13.67 39.08 17.56
CA ASN A 653 -14.69 40.09 17.80
C ASN A 653 -14.01 41.47 17.79
N ALA A 654 -14.29 42.26 16.75
CA ALA A 654 -14.55 43.70 16.81
C ALA A 654 -15.32 44.10 15.55
#